data_AF-A0A1N6KP10-F1
#
_entry.id   AF-A0A1N6KP10-F1
#
_cell.length_a   1.000
_cell.length_b   1.000
_cell.length_c   1.000
_cell.angle_alpha   90.00
_cell.angle_beta   90.00
_cell.angle_gamma   90.00
#
_symmetry.space_group_name_H-M   'P 1'
#
loop_
_entity.id
_entity.type
_entity.pdbx_description
1 polymer ?
#
loop_
_entity_poly.entity_id
_entity_poly.type
_entity_poly.pdbx_seq_one_letter_code
_entity_poly.pdbx_strand_id
1 'polypeptide(L)'
;MPLLFALTLLLGAVLLFSAEPMIAKAVLPLFGGAPAVWTTCMVFFQGVLLAGYVYAHALTGWLGVRRQALVHTFLLLGPWFFLPLGIDAKAGVDFAGGTNNTTGHLLMLLFQSVGLPFFAVATTAPLLQSWFARTEHRAAADPYFLYGASNLGSLAALLAYPLVIEPNVSLARQGELWAAGYIGVAGLIVGCAAIVVRAPGPDVPKTASPVRPGAGRWWRWVLLAFIPSSLMLGVTTYLSTDIAPVPLLWVIPLGLYLLSFIVVFARRPIVSHGAMVRALPLAVMALALVLGFGLVPPWLIPLHLVTFFTAALVCHGELAQDRPATQHLTAFYLAIAIGGFLGGTFNALIAPLVFNRLAEYPLALVLACLVIPGVNTPDGRPTRRRIGDVAIPLAVFGLTTASITTDQAWFVPLGTMLVSGLVSLVCWTRRARPVRFALTIGAGLLASGLTAGVNGRVLHQERNFFGVLQVTEDRQSRSHRLFHGRTLHGQQSLDPARRREPLSYYHRSGPIGQVFDEFHARPSGAGGNVAIVGLGVGSLASYAEPGERWTFYEIDPAVMRIASDPHDFTFLRDCRASSLNVVIGDARLRLREAPDHHYAMIVLDAFSSDAIPTHLLTREALAVYRRKLAGQGILAFHISNRSLDLESVLEALARDAGLVCRIRTDRPLKPEEKRAGKQESIWAVMAARDLDLGGVATDPKWIPPRPRGGAVVWTDDFSSLAGHFLLLRRAR
;
A
#
# COMPACT_ATOMS: atom_id res chain seq x y z
N MET A 1 -27.96 -22.85 19.69
CA MET A 1 -27.60 -21.60 20.40
C MET A 1 -26.16 -21.16 20.08
N PRO A 2 -25.08 -21.76 20.63
CA PRO A 2 -23.71 -21.27 20.41
C PRO A 2 -23.23 -21.39 18.96
N LEU A 3 -23.66 -22.44 18.25
CA LEU A 3 -23.33 -22.63 16.82
C LEU A 3 -23.88 -21.50 15.95
N LEU A 4 -25.10 -21.02 16.23
CA LEU A 4 -25.71 -19.93 15.47
C LEU A 4 -24.93 -18.62 15.66
N PHE A 5 -24.59 -18.27 16.91
CA PHE A 5 -23.79 -17.08 17.20
C PHE A 5 -22.40 -17.17 16.58
N ALA A 6 -21.72 -18.32 16.71
CA ALA A 6 -20.40 -18.54 16.12
C ALA A 6 -20.44 -18.46 14.59
N LEU A 7 -21.43 -19.09 13.94
CA LEU A 7 -21.59 -19.05 12.49
C LEU A 7 -21.90 -17.64 12.00
N THR A 8 -22.79 -16.91 12.68
CA THR A 8 -23.15 -15.53 12.32
C THR A 8 -21.94 -14.60 12.44
N LEU A 9 -21.15 -14.74 13.50
CA LEU A 9 -19.91 -13.99 13.68
C LEU A 9 -18.87 -14.32 12.60
N LEU A 10 -18.70 -15.61 12.29
CA LEU A 10 -17.76 -16.06 11.25
C LEU A 10 -18.17 -15.52 9.88
N LEU A 11 -19.43 -15.67 9.48
CA LEU A 11 -19.91 -15.20 8.18
C LEU A 11 -19.93 -13.67 8.09
N GLY A 12 -20.29 -12.98 9.17
CA GLY A 12 -20.18 -11.52 9.26
C GLY A 12 -18.74 -11.04 9.09
N ALA A 13 -17.77 -11.72 9.72
CA ALA A 13 -16.35 -11.42 9.55
C ALA A 13 -15.87 -11.71 8.12
N VAL A 14 -16.32 -12.80 7.50
CA VAL A 14 -16.01 -13.12 6.10
C VAL A 14 -16.52 -12.03 5.16
N LEU A 15 -17.76 -11.56 5.34
CA LEU A 15 -18.30 -10.43 4.55
C LEU A 15 -17.50 -9.15 4.74
N LEU A 16 -17.16 -8.81 5.99
CA LEU A 16 -16.40 -7.60 6.30
C LEU A 16 -15.02 -7.62 5.59
N PHE A 17 -14.26 -8.70 5.77
CA PHE A 17 -12.88 -8.81 5.25
C PHE A 17 -12.78 -9.19 3.77
N SER A 18 -13.86 -9.65 3.14
CA SER A 18 -13.92 -9.80 1.67
C SER A 18 -14.22 -8.48 0.97
N ALA A 19 -14.94 -7.56 1.62
CA ALA A 19 -15.23 -6.24 1.06
C ALA A 19 -13.97 -5.39 0.94
N GLU A 20 -13.05 -5.43 1.92
CA GLU A 20 -11.84 -4.59 1.92
C GLU A 20 -10.98 -4.76 0.65
N PRO A 21 -10.50 -5.97 0.28
CA PRO A 21 -9.75 -6.17 -0.96
C PRO A 21 -10.57 -5.88 -2.22
N MET A 22 -11.86 -6.23 -2.22
CA MET A 22 -12.76 -6.00 -3.36
C MET A 22 -12.87 -4.51 -3.69
N ILE A 23 -13.12 -3.69 -2.68
CA ILE A 23 -13.28 -2.24 -2.84
C ILE A 23 -11.95 -1.57 -3.11
N ALA A 24 -10.88 -1.96 -2.39
CA ALA A 24 -9.54 -1.46 -2.68
C ALA A 24 -9.17 -1.70 -4.15
N LYS A 25 -9.45 -2.91 -4.68
CA LYS A 25 -9.23 -3.22 -6.09
C LYS A 25 -10.09 -2.37 -7.03
N ALA A 26 -11.37 -2.18 -6.71
CA ALA A 26 -12.28 -1.38 -7.53
C ALA A 26 -11.88 0.10 -7.62
N VAL A 27 -11.25 0.67 -6.57
CA VAL A 27 -10.82 2.08 -6.57
C VAL A 27 -9.43 2.30 -7.15
N LEU A 28 -8.53 1.30 -7.17
CA LEU A 28 -7.16 1.45 -7.71
C LEU A 28 -7.13 2.12 -9.11
N PRO A 29 -8.01 1.75 -10.06
CA PRO A 29 -8.15 2.41 -11.36
C PRO A 29 -8.35 3.92 -11.33
N LEU A 30 -9.05 4.43 -10.33
CA LEU A 30 -9.45 5.84 -10.27
C LEU A 30 -8.36 6.71 -9.64
N PHE A 31 -7.44 6.12 -8.88
CA PHE A 31 -6.47 6.83 -8.06
C PHE A 31 -5.00 6.45 -8.37
N GLY A 32 -4.75 5.78 -9.49
CA GLY A 32 -3.38 5.61 -10.03
C GLY A 32 -2.54 4.49 -9.40
N GLY A 33 -3.16 3.49 -8.77
CA GLY A 33 -2.45 2.32 -8.24
C GLY A 33 -1.55 2.56 -7.00
N ALA A 34 -1.41 3.80 -6.53
CA ALA A 34 -0.46 4.16 -5.48
C ALA A 34 -0.66 3.39 -4.16
N PRO A 35 0.41 3.07 -3.40
CA PRO A 35 0.29 2.42 -2.09
C PRO A 35 -0.63 3.17 -1.11
N ALA A 36 -0.75 4.49 -1.24
CA ALA A 36 -1.62 5.30 -0.41
C ALA A 36 -3.11 5.01 -0.60
N VAL A 37 -3.53 4.48 -1.75
CA VAL A 37 -4.93 4.06 -2.00
C VAL A 37 -5.32 3.01 -0.97
N TRP A 38 -4.46 2.00 -0.76
CA TRP A 38 -4.68 0.95 0.22
C TRP A 38 -4.70 1.49 1.65
N THR A 39 -3.71 2.29 2.04
CA THR A 39 -3.64 2.81 3.43
C THR A 39 -4.82 3.75 3.73
N THR A 40 -5.31 4.48 2.73
CA THR A 40 -6.53 5.30 2.83
C THR A 40 -7.78 4.44 2.96
N CYS A 41 -7.91 3.35 2.18
CA CYS A 41 -9.00 2.39 2.35
C CYS A 41 -8.98 1.78 3.76
N MET A 42 -7.80 1.43 4.27
CA MET A 42 -7.65 0.87 5.61
C MET A 42 -8.10 1.83 6.71
N VAL A 43 -7.68 3.09 6.70
CA VAL A 43 -8.13 4.06 7.72
C VAL A 43 -9.64 4.30 7.63
N PHE A 44 -10.22 4.27 6.43
CA PHE A 44 -11.67 4.32 6.25
C PHE A 44 -12.36 3.12 6.91
N PHE A 45 -11.96 1.89 6.58
CA PHE A 45 -12.57 0.68 7.15
C PHE A 45 -12.39 0.61 8.67
N GLN A 46 -11.22 1.00 9.19
CA GLN A 46 -10.98 1.13 10.63
C GLN A 46 -11.89 2.18 11.28
N GLY A 47 -12.14 3.31 10.60
CA GLY A 47 -13.05 4.35 11.08
C GLY A 47 -14.50 3.89 11.13
N VAL A 48 -14.97 3.19 10.09
CA VAL A 48 -16.32 2.62 10.06
C VAL A 48 -16.46 1.49 11.09
N LEU A 49 -15.43 0.66 11.28
CA LEU A 49 -15.37 -0.36 12.33
C LEU A 49 -15.48 0.29 13.72
N LEU A 50 -14.72 1.35 13.98
CA LEU A 50 -14.80 2.13 15.21
C LEU A 50 -16.21 2.69 15.43
N ALA A 51 -16.83 3.26 14.40
CA ALA A 51 -18.22 3.75 14.49
C ALA A 51 -19.18 2.61 14.87
N GLY A 52 -19.03 1.42 14.27
CA GLY A 52 -19.83 0.25 14.61
C GLY A 52 -19.66 -0.21 16.06
N TYR A 53 -18.44 -0.08 16.61
CA TYR A 53 -18.13 -0.42 18.00
C TYR A 53 -18.69 0.61 18.98
N VAL A 54 -18.61 1.90 18.64
CA VAL A 54 -19.27 2.99 19.38
C VAL A 54 -20.78 2.76 19.41
N TYR A 55 -21.38 2.44 18.26
CA TYR A 55 -22.81 2.09 18.16
C TYR A 55 -23.16 0.93 19.08
N ALA A 56 -22.43 -0.19 19.02
CA ALA A 56 -22.70 -1.36 19.86
C ALA A 56 -22.54 -1.04 21.35
N HIS A 57 -21.52 -0.26 21.73
CA HIS A 57 -21.31 0.18 23.11
C HIS A 57 -22.45 1.06 23.62
N ALA A 58 -22.86 2.07 22.85
CA ALA A 58 -23.97 2.95 23.19
C ALA A 58 -25.31 2.20 23.26
N LEU A 59 -25.60 1.35 22.26
CA LEU A 59 -26.84 0.59 22.17
C LEU A 59 -27.00 -0.37 23.36
N THR A 60 -25.91 -1.06 23.73
CA THR A 60 -25.92 -2.01 24.86
C THR A 60 -25.96 -1.34 26.23
N GLY A 61 -25.46 -0.11 26.34
CA GLY A 61 -25.46 0.69 27.56
C GLY A 61 -26.76 1.47 27.80
N TRP A 62 -27.44 1.93 26.74
CA TRP A 62 -28.60 2.82 26.86
C TRP A 62 -29.95 2.12 26.71
N LEU A 63 -30.03 1.02 25.94
CA LEU A 63 -31.30 0.39 25.59
C LEU A 63 -31.44 -1.01 26.20
N GLY A 64 -32.68 -1.39 26.52
CA GLY A 64 -33.05 -2.77 26.83
C GLY A 64 -33.05 -3.66 25.58
N VAL A 65 -32.80 -4.97 25.74
CA VAL A 65 -32.60 -5.96 24.66
C VAL A 65 -33.64 -5.86 23.54
N ARG A 66 -34.93 -5.70 23.86
CA ARG A 66 -36.00 -5.60 22.86
C ARG A 66 -35.85 -4.38 21.94
N ARG A 67 -35.47 -3.23 22.50
CA ARG A 67 -35.20 -2.01 21.74
C ARG A 67 -33.90 -2.13 20.95
N GLN A 68 -32.87 -2.80 21.51
CA GLN A 68 -31.64 -3.10 20.77
C GLN A 68 -31.93 -3.92 19.51
N ALA A 69 -32.71 -5.00 19.65
CA ALA A 69 -33.13 -5.85 18.54
C ALA A 69 -33.86 -5.04 17.46
N LEU A 70 -34.87 -4.25 17.85
CA LEU A 70 -35.66 -3.44 16.90
C LEU A 70 -34.80 -2.42 16.14
N VAL A 71 -34.00 -1.61 16.85
CA VAL A 71 -33.14 -0.59 16.24
C VAL A 71 -32.12 -1.24 15.31
N HIS A 72 -31.54 -2.37 15.71
CA HIS A 72 -30.56 -3.06 14.89
C HIS A 72 -31.19 -3.73 13.66
N THR A 73 -32.40 -4.27 13.76
CA THR A 73 -33.14 -4.77 12.59
C THR A 73 -33.40 -3.66 11.58
N PHE A 74 -33.79 -2.45 12.01
CA PHE A 74 -33.92 -1.31 11.09
C PHE A 74 -32.59 -0.91 10.45
N LEU A 75 -31.49 -0.94 11.20
CA LEU A 75 -30.15 -0.68 10.65
C LEU A 75 -29.79 -1.68 9.54
N LEU A 76 -30.13 -2.97 9.72
CA LEU A 76 -29.86 -4.02 8.72
C LEU A 76 -30.70 -3.90 7.43
N LEU A 77 -31.75 -3.08 7.43
CA LEU A 77 -32.52 -2.80 6.21
C LEU A 77 -31.93 -1.64 5.39
N GLY A 78 -31.18 -0.74 6.05
CA GLY A 78 -30.61 0.46 5.41
C GLY A 78 -29.71 0.18 4.20
N PRO A 79 -28.78 -0.80 4.27
CA PRO A 79 -27.91 -1.15 3.15
C PRO A 79 -28.62 -1.63 1.88
N TRP A 80 -29.91 -1.96 1.92
CA TRP A 80 -30.67 -2.42 0.75
C TRP A 80 -30.52 -1.49 -0.48
N PHE A 81 -30.43 -0.18 -0.26
CA PHE A 81 -30.29 0.83 -1.33
C PHE A 81 -28.88 0.91 -1.94
N PHE A 82 -27.92 0.20 -1.39
CA PHE A 82 -26.51 0.21 -1.79
C PHE A 82 -26.07 -1.16 -2.33
N LEU A 83 -27.00 -2.10 -2.52
CA LEU A 83 -26.72 -3.42 -3.09
C LEU A 83 -27.04 -3.44 -4.60
N PRO A 84 -26.23 -4.12 -5.44
CA PRO A 84 -25.00 -4.84 -5.08
C PRO A 84 -23.84 -3.90 -4.74
N LEU A 85 -22.96 -4.36 -3.83
CA LEU A 85 -21.84 -3.56 -3.35
C LEU A 85 -20.82 -3.35 -4.49
N GLY A 86 -20.51 -2.10 -4.83
CA GLY A 86 -19.57 -1.77 -5.90
C GLY A 86 -19.20 -0.30 -5.93
N ILE A 87 -18.22 0.05 -6.77
CA ILE A 87 -17.81 1.43 -7.05
C ILE A 87 -18.22 1.73 -8.49
N ASP A 88 -19.04 2.76 -8.69
CA ASP A 88 -19.36 3.22 -10.04
C ASP A 88 -18.21 4.07 -10.59
N ALA A 89 -17.36 3.47 -11.43
CA ALA A 89 -16.27 4.15 -12.10
C ALA A 89 -16.73 5.27 -13.06
N LYS A 90 -18.03 5.30 -13.45
CA LYS A 90 -18.62 6.37 -14.26
C LYS A 90 -19.14 7.54 -13.44
N ALA A 91 -19.17 7.45 -12.11
CA ALA A 91 -19.61 8.53 -11.23
C ALA A 91 -18.72 9.78 -11.28
N GLY A 92 -17.71 9.82 -12.16
CA GLY A 92 -17.13 11.07 -12.64
C GLY A 92 -16.63 11.95 -11.52
N VAL A 93 -15.80 11.40 -10.63
CA VAL A 93 -15.04 12.25 -9.72
C VAL A 93 -14.05 12.99 -10.60
N ASP A 94 -14.45 14.19 -11.01
CA ASP A 94 -13.67 15.02 -11.90
C ASP A 94 -12.46 15.53 -11.12
N PHE A 95 -11.32 14.85 -11.29
CA PHE A 95 -10.04 15.26 -10.73
C PHE A 95 -9.49 16.54 -11.41
N ALA A 96 -10.32 17.29 -12.15
CA ALA A 96 -9.95 18.46 -12.96
C ALA A 96 -9.50 19.68 -12.15
N GLY A 97 -9.65 19.64 -10.82
CA GLY A 97 -9.39 20.80 -9.98
C GLY A 97 -7.96 21.01 -9.50
N GLY A 98 -6.99 20.11 -9.79
CA GLY A 98 -5.64 20.25 -9.23
C GLY A 98 -5.61 20.35 -7.69
N THR A 99 -6.66 19.92 -7.01
CA THR A 99 -6.79 20.04 -5.56
C THR A 99 -5.90 19.01 -4.89
N ASN A 100 -5.00 19.47 -4.00
CA ASN A 100 -4.03 18.71 -3.20
C ASN A 100 -4.65 17.66 -2.24
N ASN A 101 -5.90 17.22 -2.40
CA ASN A 101 -6.59 16.34 -1.44
C ASN A 101 -7.17 15.05 -2.06
N THR A 102 -6.33 14.31 -2.78
CA THR A 102 -6.67 12.99 -3.34
C THR A 102 -7.20 12.02 -2.27
N THR A 103 -6.60 12.04 -1.08
CA THR A 103 -7.05 11.24 0.07
C THR A 103 -8.49 11.55 0.46
N GLY A 104 -8.86 12.83 0.57
CA GLY A 104 -10.21 13.25 0.93
C GLY A 104 -11.26 12.80 -0.08
N HIS A 105 -10.95 12.86 -1.38
CA HIS A 105 -11.84 12.37 -2.43
C HIS A 105 -12.05 10.86 -2.36
N LEU A 106 -10.99 10.08 -2.11
CA LEU A 106 -11.11 8.65 -1.90
C LEU A 106 -11.97 8.32 -0.67
N LEU A 107 -11.75 9.00 0.46
CA LEU A 107 -12.58 8.83 1.65
C LEU A 107 -14.05 9.17 1.40
N MET A 108 -14.34 10.23 0.64
CA MET A 108 -15.71 10.60 0.28
C MET A 108 -16.38 9.54 -0.61
N LEU A 109 -15.67 9.06 -1.64
CA LEU A 109 -16.15 7.99 -2.51
C LEU A 109 -16.50 6.72 -1.73
N LEU A 110 -15.61 6.31 -0.81
CA LEU A 110 -15.84 5.16 0.06
C LEU A 110 -17.03 5.39 1.00
N PHE A 111 -17.14 6.58 1.59
CA PHE A 111 -18.25 6.92 2.46
C PHE A 111 -19.61 6.83 1.75
N GLN A 112 -19.70 7.39 0.54
CA GLN A 112 -20.92 7.41 -0.26
C GLN A 112 -21.30 6.03 -0.83
N SER A 113 -20.30 5.19 -1.16
CA SER A 113 -20.56 3.94 -1.88
C SER A 113 -20.68 2.73 -0.95
N VAL A 114 -19.85 2.66 0.09
CA VAL A 114 -19.68 1.45 0.91
C VAL A 114 -19.85 1.68 2.41
N GLY A 115 -19.94 2.94 2.85
CA GLY A 115 -19.98 3.30 4.27
C GLY A 115 -21.12 2.65 5.04
N LEU A 116 -22.36 2.75 4.55
CA LEU A 116 -23.53 2.20 5.25
C LEU A 116 -23.56 0.66 5.27
N PRO A 117 -23.36 -0.07 4.15
CA PRO A 117 -23.26 -1.53 4.15
C PRO A 117 -22.17 -2.05 5.10
N PHE A 118 -20.98 -1.45 5.05
CA PHE A 118 -19.86 -1.86 5.90
C PHE A 118 -20.12 -1.56 7.38
N PHE A 119 -20.71 -0.39 7.69
CA PHE A 119 -21.11 -0.02 9.04
C PHE A 119 -22.09 -1.04 9.64
N ALA A 120 -23.12 -1.43 8.90
CA ALA A 120 -24.10 -2.41 9.38
C ALA A 120 -23.43 -3.75 9.77
N VAL A 121 -22.54 -4.27 8.92
CA VAL A 121 -21.82 -5.52 9.21
C VAL A 121 -20.82 -5.36 10.36
N ALA A 122 -20.12 -4.22 10.46
CA ALA A 122 -19.13 -3.95 11.50
C ALA A 122 -19.70 -3.98 12.93
N THR A 123 -21.00 -3.66 13.10
CA THR A 123 -21.66 -3.72 14.42
C THR A 123 -21.86 -5.15 14.94
N THR A 124 -21.78 -6.17 14.06
CA THR A 124 -22.14 -7.57 14.35
C THR A 124 -21.29 -8.17 15.46
N ALA A 125 -19.97 -7.99 15.41
CA ALA A 125 -19.05 -8.65 16.34
C ALA A 125 -19.27 -8.27 17.82
N PRO A 126 -19.18 -6.98 18.22
CA PRO A 126 -19.39 -6.59 19.60
C PRO A 126 -20.84 -6.80 20.08
N LEU A 127 -21.83 -6.62 19.19
CA LEU A 127 -23.24 -6.75 19.56
C LEU A 127 -23.63 -8.20 19.83
N LEU A 128 -23.27 -9.14 18.93
CA LEU A 128 -23.58 -10.56 19.11
C LEU A 128 -22.83 -11.16 20.30
N GLN A 129 -21.59 -10.73 20.58
CA GLN A 129 -20.87 -11.17 21.78
C GLN A 129 -21.54 -10.66 23.05
N SER A 130 -22.03 -9.41 23.06
CA SER A 130 -22.80 -8.88 24.20
C SER A 130 -24.11 -9.64 24.40
N TRP A 131 -24.82 -9.96 23.33
CA TRP A 131 -26.04 -10.77 23.39
C TRP A 131 -25.77 -12.20 23.85
N PHE A 132 -24.68 -12.83 23.39
CA PHE A 132 -24.28 -14.17 23.82
C PHE A 132 -23.94 -14.22 25.31
N ALA A 133 -23.26 -13.20 25.83
CA ALA A 133 -22.91 -13.08 27.25
C ALA A 133 -24.14 -13.00 28.19
N ARG A 134 -25.33 -12.71 27.65
CA ARG A 134 -26.60 -12.68 28.39
C ARG A 134 -27.34 -14.02 28.37
N THR A 135 -26.81 -15.04 27.70
CA THR A 135 -27.42 -16.39 27.66
C THR A 135 -26.96 -17.25 28.83
N GLU A 136 -27.75 -18.26 29.20
CA GLU A 136 -27.43 -19.21 30.29
C GLU A 136 -26.33 -20.23 29.93
N HIS A 137 -25.68 -20.09 28.78
CA HIS A 137 -24.70 -21.06 28.31
C HIS A 137 -23.41 -21.01 29.14
N ARG A 138 -22.80 -22.17 29.46
CA ARG A 138 -21.55 -22.25 30.27
C ARG A 138 -20.39 -21.40 29.71
N ALA A 139 -20.34 -21.22 28.39
CA ALA A 139 -19.32 -20.40 27.73
C ALA A 139 -19.65 -18.88 27.68
N ALA A 140 -20.81 -18.45 28.18
CA ALA A 140 -21.19 -17.04 28.22
C ALA A 140 -20.35 -16.23 29.23
N ALA A 141 -19.77 -16.90 30.23
CA ALA A 141 -18.87 -16.31 31.21
C ALA A 141 -17.49 -15.90 30.63
N ASP A 142 -17.09 -16.48 29.49
CA ASP A 142 -15.83 -16.15 28.79
C ASP A 142 -16.03 -16.20 27.26
N PRO A 143 -16.68 -15.19 26.65
CA PRO A 143 -16.98 -15.17 25.22
C PRO A 143 -15.76 -14.81 24.35
N TYR A 144 -14.59 -14.52 24.93
CA TYR A 144 -13.42 -14.01 24.21
C TYR A 144 -12.91 -14.98 23.13
N PHE A 145 -13.18 -16.28 23.22
CA PHE A 145 -12.85 -17.23 22.16
C PHE A 145 -13.61 -16.97 20.85
N LEU A 146 -14.80 -16.34 20.91
CA LEU A 146 -15.57 -15.94 19.72
C LEU A 146 -14.84 -14.83 18.93
N TYR A 147 -14.02 -14.03 19.60
CA TYR A 147 -13.14 -13.06 18.94
C TYR A 147 -12.07 -13.77 18.09
N GLY A 148 -11.51 -14.88 18.60
CA GLY A 148 -10.61 -15.73 17.82
C GLY A 148 -11.29 -16.34 16.58
N ALA A 149 -12.54 -16.83 16.73
CA ALA A 149 -13.32 -17.37 15.61
C ALA A 149 -13.64 -16.30 14.53
N SER A 150 -13.97 -15.08 14.95
CA SER A 150 -14.18 -13.94 14.04
C SER A 150 -12.89 -13.61 13.27
N ASN A 151 -11.74 -13.54 13.95
CA ASN A 151 -10.45 -13.28 13.30
C ASN A 151 -10.04 -14.43 12.37
N LEU A 152 -10.38 -15.68 12.68
CA LEU A 152 -10.16 -16.81 11.77
C LEU A 152 -10.98 -16.68 10.49
N GLY A 153 -12.26 -16.30 10.59
CA GLY A 153 -13.10 -15.99 9.42
C GLY A 153 -12.53 -14.83 8.59
N SER A 154 -12.06 -13.79 9.28
CA SER A 154 -11.39 -12.63 8.67
C SER A 154 -10.15 -13.03 7.87
N LEU A 155 -9.27 -13.83 8.47
CA LEU A 155 -8.06 -14.35 7.84
C LEU A 155 -8.38 -15.26 6.65
N ALA A 156 -9.38 -16.13 6.78
CA ALA A 156 -9.82 -17.02 5.71
C ALA A 156 -10.33 -16.22 4.48
N ALA A 157 -11.16 -15.20 4.70
CA ALA A 157 -11.66 -14.33 3.62
C ALA A 157 -10.52 -13.55 2.96
N LEU A 158 -9.63 -12.99 3.78
CA LEU A 158 -8.47 -12.22 3.32
C LEU A 158 -7.52 -13.06 2.44
N LEU A 159 -7.26 -14.32 2.82
CA LEU A 159 -6.42 -15.23 2.03
C LEU A 159 -7.16 -15.78 0.81
N ALA A 160 -8.46 -16.04 0.92
CA ALA A 160 -9.29 -16.51 -0.18
C ALA A 160 -9.35 -15.47 -1.32
N TYR A 161 -9.21 -14.18 -1.02
CA TYR A 161 -9.31 -13.13 -2.03
C TYR A 161 -8.27 -13.27 -3.15
N PRO A 162 -6.95 -13.14 -2.93
CA PRO A 162 -5.96 -13.30 -3.99
C PRO A 162 -5.86 -14.73 -4.54
N LEU A 163 -6.19 -15.75 -3.75
CA LEU A 163 -5.96 -17.16 -4.12
C LEU A 163 -7.14 -17.79 -4.88
N VAL A 164 -8.37 -17.36 -4.61
CA VAL A 164 -9.59 -18.02 -5.09
C VAL A 164 -10.56 -17.02 -5.71
N ILE A 165 -10.83 -15.89 -5.07
CA ILE A 165 -11.87 -14.95 -5.54
C ILE A 165 -11.35 -14.15 -6.74
N GLU A 166 -10.23 -13.45 -6.57
CA GLU A 166 -9.65 -12.55 -7.57
C GLU A 166 -9.34 -13.25 -8.91
N PRO A 167 -8.78 -14.48 -8.95
CA PRO A 167 -8.45 -15.13 -10.20
C PRO A 167 -9.67 -15.70 -10.94
N ASN A 168 -10.82 -15.86 -10.28
CA ASN A 168 -11.95 -16.64 -10.82
C ASN A 168 -13.27 -15.86 -10.90
N VAL A 169 -13.42 -14.73 -10.21
CA VAL A 169 -14.70 -14.02 -10.08
C VAL A 169 -14.52 -12.54 -10.43
N SER A 170 -15.35 -12.01 -11.32
CA SER A 170 -15.32 -10.58 -11.68
C SER A 170 -15.87 -9.68 -10.57
N LEU A 171 -15.50 -8.39 -10.57
CA LEU A 171 -15.88 -7.46 -9.51
C LEU A 171 -17.39 -7.31 -9.37
N ALA A 172 -18.14 -7.23 -10.48
CA ALA A 172 -19.60 -7.19 -10.47
C ALA A 172 -20.20 -8.42 -9.77
N ARG A 173 -19.70 -9.62 -10.11
CA ARG A 173 -20.18 -10.86 -9.50
C ARG A 173 -19.77 -10.97 -8.02
N GLN A 174 -18.60 -10.44 -7.64
CA GLN A 174 -18.21 -10.33 -6.22
C GLN A 174 -19.21 -9.46 -5.45
N GLY A 175 -19.64 -8.32 -6.01
CA GLY A 175 -20.65 -7.45 -5.42
C GLY A 175 -22.02 -8.11 -5.24
N GLU A 176 -22.47 -8.90 -6.22
CA GLU A 176 -23.71 -9.70 -6.13
C GLU A 176 -23.62 -10.79 -5.06
N LEU A 177 -22.51 -11.53 -5.01
CA LEU A 177 -22.28 -12.57 -4.00
C LEU A 177 -22.21 -11.96 -2.60
N TRP A 178 -21.60 -10.78 -2.47
CA TRP A 178 -21.57 -10.03 -1.22
C TRP A 178 -22.97 -9.60 -0.79
N ALA A 179 -23.81 -9.13 -1.71
CA ALA A 179 -25.20 -8.78 -1.44
C ALA A 179 -26.03 -9.98 -0.97
N ALA A 180 -25.89 -11.13 -1.62
CA ALA A 180 -26.54 -12.37 -1.20
C ALA A 180 -26.08 -12.82 0.20
N GLY A 181 -24.78 -12.76 0.46
CA GLY A 181 -24.21 -13.07 1.76
C GLY A 181 -24.69 -12.11 2.85
N TYR A 182 -24.79 -10.80 2.54
CA TYR A 182 -25.31 -9.77 3.45
C TYR A 182 -26.74 -10.09 3.89
N ILE A 183 -27.63 -10.42 2.95
CA ILE A 183 -29.02 -10.81 3.26
C ILE A 183 -29.04 -12.04 4.18
N GLY A 184 -28.20 -13.04 3.90
CA GLY A 184 -28.07 -14.24 4.73
C GLY A 184 -27.61 -13.91 6.16
N VAL A 185 -26.55 -13.10 6.31
CA VAL A 185 -26.04 -12.69 7.63
C VAL A 185 -27.04 -11.82 8.38
N ALA A 186 -27.74 -10.89 7.71
CA ALA A 186 -28.79 -10.09 8.32
C ALA A 186 -29.92 -10.98 8.89
N GLY A 187 -30.36 -12.00 8.13
CA GLY A 187 -31.33 -12.98 8.62
C GLY A 187 -30.84 -13.76 9.85
N LEU A 188 -29.57 -14.18 9.86
CA LEU A 188 -28.96 -14.86 11.00
C LEU A 188 -28.87 -13.95 12.25
N ILE A 189 -28.56 -12.66 12.07
CA ILE A 189 -28.52 -11.69 13.17
C ILE A 189 -29.92 -11.48 13.76
N VAL A 190 -30.95 -11.36 12.91
CA VAL A 190 -32.36 -11.29 13.37
C VAL A 190 -32.75 -12.56 14.13
N GLY A 191 -32.30 -13.73 13.68
CA GLY A 191 -32.47 -15.00 14.41
C GLY A 191 -31.81 -14.99 15.80
N CYS A 192 -30.57 -14.47 15.89
CA CYS A 192 -29.88 -14.29 17.18
C CYS A 192 -30.66 -13.33 18.10
N ALA A 193 -31.16 -12.22 17.56
CA ALA A 193 -31.94 -11.25 18.30
C ALA A 193 -33.25 -11.85 18.86
N ALA A 194 -33.98 -12.63 18.04
CA ALA A 194 -35.22 -13.29 18.44
C ALA A 194 -35.01 -14.28 19.60
N ILE A 195 -33.88 -14.99 19.61
CA ILE A 195 -33.48 -15.89 20.70
C ILE A 195 -33.25 -15.10 22.00
N VAL A 196 -32.47 -14.02 21.94
CA VAL A 196 -32.06 -13.27 23.13
C VAL A 196 -33.23 -12.49 23.73
N VAL A 197 -34.16 -12.03 22.89
CA VAL A 197 -35.42 -11.39 23.34
C VAL A 197 -36.33 -12.38 24.07
N ARG A 198 -36.27 -13.67 23.73
CA ARG A 198 -37.07 -14.74 24.34
C ARG A 198 -36.40 -15.41 25.54
N ALA A 199 -35.09 -15.25 25.69
CA ALA A 199 -34.36 -15.79 26.83
C ALA A 199 -34.79 -15.09 28.14
N PRO A 200 -35.05 -15.81 29.23
CA PRO A 200 -35.18 -15.23 30.56
C PRO A 200 -33.92 -14.39 30.85
N GLY A 201 -34.08 -13.14 31.28
CA GLY A 201 -32.93 -12.34 31.69
C GLY A 201 -32.25 -13.01 32.87
N PRO A 202 -30.91 -13.15 32.90
CA PRO A 202 -30.25 -13.72 34.06
C PRO A 202 -30.54 -12.85 35.30
N ASP A 203 -31.00 -13.48 36.38
CA ASP A 203 -30.99 -12.90 37.72
C ASP A 203 -29.52 -12.70 38.12
N VAL A 204 -28.94 -11.57 37.76
CA VAL A 204 -27.59 -11.21 38.18
C VAL A 204 -27.67 -10.76 39.65
N PRO A 205 -27.02 -11.45 40.59
CA PRO A 205 -26.90 -10.95 41.96
C PRO A 205 -26.27 -9.56 41.93
N LYS A 206 -26.91 -8.57 42.57
CA LYS A 206 -26.44 -7.17 42.71
C LYS A 206 -25.14 -7.03 43.54
N THR A 207 -24.40 -8.11 43.77
CA THR A 207 -23.27 -8.14 44.70
C THR A 207 -21.96 -7.89 43.95
N ALA A 208 -21.37 -6.74 44.25
CA ALA A 208 -20.16 -6.11 43.70
C ALA A 208 -20.34 -5.44 42.33
N SER A 209 -20.45 -4.11 42.34
CA SER A 209 -20.16 -3.31 41.15
C SER A 209 -18.72 -3.61 40.73
N PRO A 210 -18.47 -4.07 39.49
CA PRO A 210 -17.13 -4.32 39.02
C PRO A 210 -16.29 -3.04 39.12
N VAL A 211 -15.02 -3.19 39.52
CA VAL A 211 -14.08 -2.08 39.52
C VAL A 211 -13.91 -1.61 38.08
N ARG A 212 -14.35 -0.38 37.78
CA ARG A 212 -14.16 0.23 36.46
C ARG A 212 -12.67 0.28 36.14
N PRO A 213 -12.24 -0.07 34.92
CA PRO A 213 -10.86 0.11 34.51
C PRO A 213 -10.45 1.58 34.68
N GLY A 214 -9.34 1.84 35.36
CA GLY A 214 -8.80 3.19 35.49
C GLY A 214 -8.38 3.76 34.12
N ALA A 215 -8.43 5.08 33.96
CA ALA A 215 -8.11 5.77 32.70
C ALA A 215 -6.71 5.40 32.15
N GLY A 216 -5.71 5.22 33.03
CA GLY A 216 -4.37 4.80 32.62
C GLY A 216 -4.32 3.40 31.99
N ARG A 217 -5.15 2.47 32.48
CA ARG A 217 -5.28 1.12 31.90
C ARG A 217 -5.95 1.18 30.52
N TRP A 218 -6.96 2.02 30.39
CA TRP A 218 -7.67 2.22 29.12
C TRP A 218 -6.76 2.80 28.02
N TRP A 219 -6.00 3.85 28.34
CA TRP A 219 -5.03 4.42 27.39
C TRP A 219 -3.87 3.47 27.06
N ARG A 220 -3.47 2.62 28.01
CA ARG A 220 -2.53 1.53 27.72
C ARG A 220 -3.09 0.58 26.66
N TRP A 221 -4.37 0.22 26.73
CA TRP A 221 -4.99 -0.62 25.69
C TRP A 221 -4.99 0.04 24.32
N VAL A 222 -5.33 1.33 24.26
CA VAL A 222 -5.27 2.11 23.02
C VAL A 222 -3.86 2.11 22.44
N LEU A 223 -2.83 2.36 23.26
CA LEU A 223 -1.44 2.38 22.83
C LEU A 223 -0.97 1.02 22.32
N LEU A 224 -1.32 -0.07 23.02
CA LEU A 224 -0.97 -1.43 22.62
C LEU A 224 -1.68 -1.88 21.34
N ALA A 225 -2.84 -1.31 20.99
CA ALA A 225 -3.49 -1.55 19.71
C ALA A 225 -2.97 -0.63 18.59
N PHE A 226 -2.57 0.59 18.92
CA PHE A 226 -2.00 1.58 18.00
C PHE A 226 -0.70 1.09 17.35
N ILE A 227 0.25 0.61 18.17
CA ILE A 227 1.58 0.21 17.71
C ILE A 227 1.55 -0.85 16.59
N PRO A 228 0.91 -2.02 16.79
CA PRO A 228 0.87 -3.04 15.75
C PRO A 228 0.06 -2.62 14.52
N SER A 229 -0.97 -1.78 14.68
CA SER A 229 -1.72 -1.24 13.53
C SER A 229 -0.86 -0.29 12.70
N SER A 230 -0.12 0.62 13.34
CA SER A 230 0.84 1.52 12.68
C SER A 230 2.00 0.73 12.05
N LEU A 231 2.53 -0.28 12.72
CA LEU A 231 3.57 -1.15 12.15
C LEU A 231 3.07 -1.91 10.92
N MET A 232 1.86 -2.47 10.94
CA MET A 232 1.26 -3.19 9.83
C MET A 232 1.15 -2.30 8.58
N LEU A 233 0.68 -1.07 8.73
CA LEU A 233 0.58 -0.12 7.62
C LEU A 233 1.96 0.39 7.18
N GLY A 234 2.86 0.61 8.12
CA GLY A 234 4.23 1.09 7.86
C GLY A 234 5.05 0.07 7.10
N VAL A 235 5.05 -1.19 7.54
CA VAL A 235 5.74 -2.29 6.84
C VAL A 235 5.13 -2.51 5.46
N THR A 236 3.80 -2.47 5.33
CA THR A 236 3.13 -2.59 4.03
C THR A 236 3.58 -1.50 3.06
N THR A 237 3.59 -0.25 3.50
CA THR A 237 3.99 0.90 2.67
C THR A 237 5.45 0.79 2.26
N TYR A 238 6.34 0.46 3.20
CA TYR A 238 7.77 0.26 2.94
C TYR A 238 8.01 -0.89 1.96
N LEU A 239 7.37 -2.05 2.16
CA LEU A 239 7.52 -3.20 1.27
C LEU A 239 7.03 -2.88 -0.15
N SER A 240 5.90 -2.18 -0.27
CA SER A 240 5.26 -1.86 -1.56
C SER A 240 6.01 -0.77 -2.34
N THR A 241 6.66 0.17 -1.66
CA THR A 241 7.36 1.31 -2.27
C THR A 241 8.84 1.01 -2.51
N ASP A 242 9.53 0.43 -1.51
CA ASP A 242 11.00 0.34 -1.52
C ASP A 242 11.54 -1.06 -1.86
N ILE A 243 10.74 -2.12 -1.82
CA ILE A 243 11.25 -3.48 -2.04
C ILE A 243 10.65 -4.14 -3.27
N ALA A 244 9.33 -4.33 -3.29
CA ALA A 244 8.65 -5.07 -4.33
C ALA A 244 7.25 -4.48 -4.57
N PRO A 245 7.02 -3.86 -5.73
CA PRO A 245 5.71 -3.35 -6.13
C PRO A 245 4.83 -4.52 -6.59
N VAL A 246 4.38 -5.30 -5.62
CA VAL A 246 3.59 -6.52 -5.81
C VAL A 246 2.16 -6.21 -5.39
N PRO A 247 1.20 -6.20 -6.33
CA PRO A 247 -0.21 -6.04 -5.99
C PRO A 247 -0.66 -7.09 -4.97
N LEU A 248 -1.51 -6.68 -4.02
CA LEU A 248 -2.00 -7.51 -2.91
C LEU A 248 -0.91 -8.00 -1.93
N LEU A 249 0.33 -7.48 -1.98
CA LEU A 249 1.37 -7.77 -0.98
C LEU A 249 0.93 -7.42 0.45
N TRP A 250 0.05 -6.43 0.58
CA TRP A 250 -0.55 -5.99 1.83
C TRP A 250 -1.38 -7.07 2.55
N VAL A 251 -1.86 -8.09 1.83
CA VAL A 251 -2.57 -9.25 2.40
C VAL A 251 -1.70 -9.97 3.42
N ILE A 252 -0.38 -10.01 3.22
CA ILE A 252 0.55 -10.72 4.10
C ILE A 252 0.69 -10.01 5.45
N PRO A 253 1.06 -8.71 5.55
CA PRO A 253 1.07 -8.00 6.82
C PRO A 253 -0.27 -7.98 7.54
N LEU A 254 -1.38 -7.76 6.83
CA LEU A 254 -2.72 -7.79 7.46
C LEU A 254 -3.07 -9.20 7.95
N GLY A 255 -2.74 -10.24 7.19
CA GLY A 255 -2.93 -11.63 7.62
C GLY A 255 -2.12 -11.97 8.88
N LEU A 256 -0.87 -11.52 8.97
CA LEU A 256 -0.04 -11.66 10.17
C LEU A 256 -0.58 -10.85 11.35
N TYR A 257 -1.13 -9.65 11.11
CA TYR A 257 -1.81 -8.86 12.12
C TYR A 257 -3.01 -9.64 12.72
N LEU A 258 -3.88 -10.19 11.87
CA LEU A 258 -5.02 -11.00 12.32
C LEU A 258 -4.57 -12.29 13.03
N LEU A 259 -3.57 -12.98 12.46
CA LEU A 259 -3.00 -14.18 13.05
C LEU A 259 -2.47 -13.93 14.47
N SER A 260 -1.89 -12.76 14.73
CA SER A 260 -1.39 -12.44 16.05
C SER A 260 -2.51 -12.40 17.10
N PHE A 261 -3.70 -11.87 16.76
CA PHE A 261 -4.88 -11.96 17.62
C PHE A 261 -5.35 -13.41 17.81
N ILE A 262 -5.39 -14.21 16.74
CA ILE A 262 -5.79 -15.63 16.83
C ILE A 262 -4.89 -16.38 17.80
N VAL A 263 -3.56 -16.18 17.70
CA VAL A 263 -2.56 -16.87 18.53
C VAL A 263 -2.67 -16.49 20.01
N VAL A 264 -2.80 -15.19 20.32
CA VAL A 264 -2.75 -14.72 21.72
C VAL A 264 -4.10 -14.80 22.45
N PHE A 265 -5.22 -14.78 21.73
CA PHE A 265 -6.56 -15.01 22.31
C PHE A 265 -6.98 -16.49 22.31
N ALA A 266 -6.14 -17.40 21.80
CA ALA A 266 -6.39 -18.83 21.90
C ALA A 266 -6.40 -19.30 23.36
N ARG A 267 -7.28 -20.27 23.69
CA ARG A 267 -7.37 -20.85 25.04
C ARG A 267 -6.05 -21.51 25.50
N ARG A 268 -5.25 -22.00 24.55
CA ARG A 268 -3.93 -22.59 24.79
C ARG A 268 -2.92 -21.92 23.85
N PRO A 269 -2.15 -20.92 24.33
CA PRO A 269 -1.17 -20.25 23.49
C PRO A 269 -0.06 -21.22 23.09
N ILE A 270 0.24 -21.30 21.79
CA ILE A 270 1.27 -22.20 21.23
C ILE A 270 2.68 -21.73 21.62
N VAL A 271 2.86 -20.41 21.76
CA VAL A 271 4.14 -19.77 22.09
C VAL A 271 3.98 -18.99 23.39
N SER A 272 4.94 -19.13 24.31
CA SER A 272 4.90 -18.40 25.56
C SER A 272 5.14 -16.90 25.33
N HIS A 273 4.35 -16.05 26.00
CA HIS A 273 4.49 -14.60 25.91
C HIS A 273 5.89 -14.11 26.30
N GLY A 274 6.49 -14.71 27.33
CA GLY A 274 7.85 -14.39 27.75
C GLY A 274 8.91 -14.68 26.69
N ALA A 275 8.73 -15.70 25.84
CA ALA A 275 9.63 -15.95 24.72
C ALA A 275 9.52 -14.85 23.65
N MET A 276 8.30 -14.38 23.34
CA MET A 276 8.07 -13.30 22.39
C MET A 276 8.72 -11.98 22.85
N VAL A 277 8.55 -11.64 24.13
CA VAL A 277 9.15 -10.45 24.77
C VAL A 277 10.69 -10.48 24.71
N ARG A 278 11.31 -11.66 24.82
CA ARG A 278 12.76 -11.82 24.68
C ARG A 278 13.25 -11.78 23.23
N ALA A 279 12.44 -12.27 22.29
CA ALA A 279 12.77 -12.30 20.88
C ALA A 279 12.68 -10.91 20.21
N LEU A 280 11.75 -10.06 20.64
CA LEU A 280 11.47 -8.78 19.99
C LEU A 280 12.71 -7.86 19.86
N PRO A 281 13.52 -7.62 20.92
CA PRO A 281 14.70 -6.76 20.79
C PRO A 281 15.76 -7.30 19.84
N LEU A 282 15.91 -8.62 19.73
CA LEU A 282 16.82 -9.24 18.77
C LEU A 282 16.35 -9.00 17.33
N ALA A 283 15.05 -9.21 17.08
CA ALA A 283 14.45 -8.97 15.77
C ALA A 283 14.54 -7.48 15.37
N VAL A 284 14.19 -6.57 16.29
CA VAL A 284 14.29 -5.11 16.04
C VAL A 284 15.73 -4.68 15.82
N MET A 285 16.71 -5.23 16.54
CA MET A 285 18.12 -4.94 16.32
C MET A 285 18.55 -5.30 14.89
N ALA A 286 18.26 -6.54 14.48
CA ALA A 286 18.61 -7.03 13.14
C ALA A 286 17.94 -6.17 12.06
N LEU A 287 16.66 -5.84 12.23
CA LEU A 287 15.93 -5.01 11.29
C LEU A 287 16.43 -3.54 11.29
N ALA A 288 16.76 -2.98 12.44
CA ALA A 288 17.24 -1.61 12.54
C ALA A 288 18.60 -1.43 11.85
N LEU A 289 19.45 -2.46 11.86
CA LEU A 289 20.66 -2.49 11.04
C LEU A 289 20.31 -2.46 9.56
N VAL A 290 19.43 -3.35 9.10
CA VAL A 290 18.98 -3.40 7.69
C VAL A 290 18.44 -2.05 7.21
N LEU A 291 17.55 -1.43 7.99
CA LEU A 291 17.00 -0.10 7.72
C LEU A 291 18.08 0.99 7.74
N GLY A 292 18.99 0.95 8.73
CA GLY A 292 20.07 1.91 8.87
C GLY A 292 21.10 1.88 7.73
N PHE A 293 21.24 0.76 7.02
CA PHE A 293 22.09 0.66 5.83
C PHE A 293 21.35 0.96 4.53
N GLY A 294 20.03 1.15 4.56
CA GLY A 294 19.22 1.20 3.35
C GLY A 294 19.29 -0.11 2.54
N LEU A 295 19.51 -1.25 3.22
CA LEU A 295 19.47 -2.56 2.58
C LEU A 295 18.03 -2.92 2.29
N VAL A 296 17.71 -3.06 1.01
CA VAL A 296 16.38 -3.38 0.51
C VAL A 296 16.29 -4.63 -0.38
N PRO A 297 17.19 -5.62 -0.30
CA PRO A 297 17.04 -6.78 -1.16
C PRO A 297 15.79 -7.59 -0.80
N PRO A 298 15.05 -8.12 -1.79
CA PRO A 298 13.78 -8.84 -1.55
C PRO A 298 13.87 -10.03 -0.59
N TRP A 299 15.03 -10.69 -0.48
CA TRP A 299 15.23 -11.80 0.46
C TRP A 299 15.21 -11.37 1.94
N LEU A 300 15.22 -10.07 2.25
CA LEU A 300 15.04 -9.55 3.61
C LEU A 300 13.57 -9.29 3.99
N ILE A 301 12.61 -9.43 3.06
CA ILE A 301 11.16 -9.34 3.36
C ILE A 301 10.78 -10.18 4.60
N PRO A 302 11.23 -11.45 4.75
CA PRO A 302 10.92 -12.24 5.93
C PRO A 302 11.37 -11.59 7.25
N LEU A 303 12.51 -10.89 7.28
CA LEU A 303 12.97 -10.19 8.50
C LEU A 303 12.02 -9.06 8.89
N HIS A 304 11.54 -8.27 7.92
CA HIS A 304 10.55 -7.22 8.16
C HIS A 304 9.25 -7.83 8.73
N LEU A 305 8.73 -8.87 8.07
CA LEU A 305 7.48 -9.53 8.46
C LEU A 305 7.58 -10.22 9.83
N VAL A 306 8.66 -10.94 10.12
CA VAL A 306 8.89 -11.61 11.41
C VAL A 306 9.04 -10.60 12.54
N THR A 307 9.77 -9.50 12.32
CA THR A 307 9.94 -8.46 13.35
C THR A 307 8.61 -7.78 13.66
N PHE A 308 7.85 -7.39 12.62
CA PHE A 308 6.50 -6.86 12.76
C PHE A 308 5.58 -7.84 13.50
N PHE A 309 5.53 -9.10 13.06
CA PHE A 309 4.66 -10.11 13.67
C PHE A 309 5.01 -10.36 15.13
N THR A 310 6.31 -10.39 15.48
CA THR A 310 6.77 -10.52 16.87
C THR A 310 6.34 -9.32 17.70
N ALA A 311 6.46 -8.09 17.17
CA ALA A 311 6.00 -6.88 17.85
C ALA A 311 4.48 -6.91 18.07
N ALA A 312 3.70 -7.36 17.08
CA ALA A 312 2.26 -7.51 17.19
C ALA A 312 1.86 -8.58 18.22
N LEU A 313 2.53 -9.73 18.22
CA LEU A 313 2.33 -10.77 19.23
C LEU A 313 2.60 -10.27 20.65
N VAL A 314 3.66 -9.49 20.87
CA VAL A 314 3.95 -8.89 22.18
C VAL A 314 2.85 -7.90 22.59
N CYS A 315 2.47 -6.96 21.71
CA CYS A 315 1.48 -5.95 22.05
C CYS A 315 0.07 -6.55 22.27
N HIS A 316 -0.35 -7.47 21.40
CA HIS A 316 -1.64 -8.15 21.54
C HIS A 316 -1.63 -9.17 22.68
N GLY A 317 -0.49 -9.79 22.99
CA GLY A 317 -0.33 -10.67 24.15
C GLY A 317 -0.52 -9.92 25.47
N GLU A 318 0.02 -8.70 25.57
CA GLU A 318 -0.23 -7.79 26.70
C GLU A 318 -1.70 -7.41 26.82
N LEU A 319 -2.38 -7.10 25.70
CA LEU A 319 -3.82 -6.85 25.69
C LEU A 319 -4.62 -8.08 26.15
N ALA A 320 -4.26 -9.27 25.67
CA ALA A 320 -4.94 -10.51 26.02
C ALA A 320 -4.78 -10.86 27.51
N GLN A 321 -3.60 -10.61 28.09
CA GLN A 321 -3.36 -10.83 29.53
C GLN A 321 -4.06 -9.78 30.39
N ASP A 322 -4.15 -8.54 29.92
CA ASP A 322 -4.78 -7.43 30.64
C ASP A 322 -6.28 -7.27 30.34
N ARG A 323 -6.92 -8.26 29.70
CA ARG A 323 -8.34 -8.21 29.34
C ARG A 323 -9.24 -8.09 30.59
N PRO A 324 -10.28 -7.24 30.58
CA PRO A 324 -11.14 -7.05 31.74
C PRO A 324 -12.22 -8.14 31.85
N ALA A 325 -13.00 -8.10 32.93
CA ALA A 325 -14.19 -8.93 33.08
C ALA A 325 -15.23 -8.64 31.96
N THR A 326 -16.10 -9.60 31.67
CA THR A 326 -17.09 -9.56 30.58
C THR A 326 -18.02 -8.34 30.59
N GLN A 327 -18.23 -7.75 31.77
CA GLN A 327 -19.03 -6.53 31.95
C GLN A 327 -18.41 -5.29 31.28
N HIS A 328 -17.10 -5.30 31.01
CA HIS A 328 -16.37 -4.22 30.33
C HIS A 328 -15.88 -4.62 28.92
N LEU A 329 -16.40 -5.73 28.38
CA LEU A 329 -16.02 -6.28 27.07
C LEU A 329 -16.11 -5.24 25.95
N THR A 330 -17.22 -4.50 25.85
CA THR A 330 -17.42 -3.52 24.79
C THR A 330 -16.49 -2.32 24.92
N ALA A 331 -16.16 -1.89 26.14
CA ALA A 331 -15.20 -0.81 26.39
C ALA A 331 -13.76 -1.21 26.03
N PHE A 332 -13.40 -2.48 26.25
CA PHE A 332 -12.12 -3.05 25.85
C PHE A 332 -11.97 -3.10 24.33
N TYR A 333 -12.98 -3.63 23.62
CA TYR A 333 -12.99 -3.65 22.17
C TYR A 333 -13.01 -2.25 21.56
N LEU A 334 -13.70 -1.30 22.19
CA LEU A 334 -13.66 0.11 21.78
C LEU A 334 -12.24 0.69 21.89
N ALA A 335 -11.52 0.42 22.97
CA ALA A 335 -10.13 0.85 23.12
C ALA A 335 -9.22 0.27 22.01
N ILE A 336 -9.41 -1.01 21.68
CA ILE A 336 -8.68 -1.66 20.57
C ILE A 336 -9.00 -1.00 19.23
N ALA A 337 -10.28 -0.76 18.93
CA ALA A 337 -10.71 -0.11 17.70
C ALA A 337 -10.19 1.33 17.57
N ILE A 338 -10.17 2.09 18.68
CA ILE A 338 -9.58 3.43 18.73
C ILE A 338 -8.09 3.37 18.44
N GLY A 339 -7.35 2.46 19.09
CA GLY A 339 -5.92 2.28 18.83
C GLY A 339 -5.64 1.94 17.36
N GLY A 340 -6.40 0.99 16.79
CA GLY A 340 -6.31 0.64 15.37
C GLY A 340 -6.56 1.82 14.44
N PHE A 341 -7.66 2.57 14.65
CA PHE A 341 -7.99 3.74 13.85
C PHE A 341 -6.95 4.87 13.97
N LEU A 342 -6.41 5.11 15.17
CA LEU A 342 -5.33 6.07 15.36
C LEU A 342 -4.04 5.63 14.64
N GLY A 343 -3.73 4.34 14.61
CA GLY A 343 -2.61 3.78 13.84
C GLY A 343 -2.80 4.00 12.34
N GLY A 344 -4.01 3.78 11.84
CA GLY A 344 -4.43 4.12 10.47
C GLY A 344 -4.26 5.60 10.13
N THR A 345 -4.82 6.45 10.99
CA THR A 345 -4.79 7.92 10.86
C THR A 345 -3.35 8.44 10.85
N PHE A 346 -2.50 7.92 11.74
CA PHE A 346 -1.10 8.30 11.79
C PHE A 346 -0.38 7.99 10.47
N ASN A 347 -0.55 6.78 9.94
CA ASN A 347 0.19 6.37 8.74
C ASN A 347 -0.39 6.94 7.43
N ALA A 348 -1.72 7.01 7.31
CA ALA A 348 -2.37 7.41 6.05
C ALA A 348 -2.57 8.93 5.92
N LEU A 349 -2.77 9.64 7.05
CA LEU A 349 -3.15 11.06 7.04
C LEU A 349 -2.07 11.97 7.62
N ILE A 350 -1.50 11.61 8.77
CA ILE A 350 -0.56 12.50 9.49
C ILE A 350 0.86 12.37 8.92
N ALA A 351 1.38 11.15 8.79
CA ALA A 351 2.77 10.90 8.41
C ALA A 351 3.14 11.49 7.03
N PRO A 352 2.30 11.40 5.97
CA PRO A 352 2.61 12.01 4.69
C PRO A 352 2.66 13.54 4.71
N LEU A 353 1.95 14.19 5.65
CA LEU A 353 1.94 15.65 5.80
C LEU A 353 3.10 16.16 6.67
N VAL A 354 3.54 15.35 7.64
CA VAL A 354 4.59 15.73 8.60
C VAL A 354 5.98 15.33 8.11
N PHE A 355 6.10 14.22 7.38
CA PHE A 355 7.38 13.66 6.96
C PHE A 355 7.49 13.63 5.43
N ASN A 356 8.62 14.10 4.90
CA ASN A 356 8.98 13.94 3.49
C ASN A 356 9.59 12.56 3.16
N ARG A 357 9.45 11.58 4.07
CA ARG A 357 9.96 10.21 3.98
C ARG A 357 9.08 9.24 4.77
N LEU A 358 9.29 7.94 4.61
CA LEU A 358 8.58 6.87 5.34
C LEU A 358 9.06 6.72 6.80
N ALA A 359 8.98 7.78 7.60
CA ALA A 359 9.47 7.78 9.00
C ALA A 359 8.57 7.02 9.97
N GLU A 360 7.28 6.86 9.66
CA GLU A 360 6.30 6.21 10.52
C GLU A 360 6.66 4.77 10.87
N TYR A 361 7.31 4.03 9.96
CA TYR A 361 7.68 2.64 10.18
C TYR A 361 8.82 2.49 11.23
N PRO A 362 9.98 3.16 11.08
CA PRO A 362 10.98 3.27 12.14
C PRO A 362 10.44 3.78 13.49
N LEU A 363 9.57 4.79 13.47
CA LEU A 363 8.98 5.35 14.70
C LEU A 363 8.12 4.32 15.43
N ALA A 364 7.25 3.60 14.71
CA ALA A 364 6.42 2.55 15.29
C ALA A 364 7.25 1.37 15.85
N LEU A 365 8.41 1.05 15.25
CA LEU A 365 9.35 0.06 15.78
C LEU A 365 9.96 0.51 17.12
N VAL A 366 10.38 1.78 17.21
CA VAL A 366 10.89 2.36 18.46
C VAL A 366 9.80 2.36 19.54
N LEU A 367 8.56 2.73 19.18
CA LEU A 367 7.41 2.67 20.10
C LEU A 367 7.15 1.24 20.59
N ALA A 368 7.22 0.23 19.72
CA ALA A 368 7.09 -1.18 20.11
C ALA A 368 8.13 -1.59 21.16
N CYS A 369 9.35 -1.06 21.07
CA CYS A 369 10.39 -1.29 22.07
C CYS A 369 10.16 -0.56 23.41
N LEU A 370 9.50 0.59 23.38
CA LEU A 370 9.19 1.37 24.59
C LEU A 370 8.10 0.72 25.45
N VAL A 371 7.15 0.03 24.83
CA VAL A 371 6.03 -0.62 25.54
C VAL A 371 6.35 -2.04 26.00
N ILE A 372 7.56 -2.56 25.73
CA ILE A 372 7.93 -3.89 26.19
C ILE A 372 7.88 -3.91 27.73
N PRO A 373 7.18 -4.88 28.35
CA PRO A 373 7.15 -5.03 29.80
C PRO A 373 8.57 -5.14 30.33
N GLY A 374 8.99 -4.16 31.13
CA GLY A 374 10.22 -4.30 31.91
C GLY A 374 10.05 -5.43 32.91
N VAL A 375 11.08 -6.27 33.07
CA VAL A 375 11.16 -7.13 34.26
C VAL A 375 11.27 -6.18 35.45
N ASN A 376 10.14 -5.93 36.12
CA ASN A 376 10.06 -5.10 37.31
C ASN A 376 11.07 -5.62 38.34
N THR A 377 12.21 -4.95 38.46
CA THR A 377 13.00 -4.99 39.69
C THR A 377 12.63 -3.73 40.46
N PRO A 378 11.91 -3.86 41.58
CA PRO A 378 11.61 -2.73 42.45
C PRO A 378 12.90 -2.32 43.17
N ASP A 379 13.75 -1.54 42.52
CA ASP A 379 14.98 -1.04 43.13
C ASP A 379 14.95 0.50 43.15
N GLY A 380 14.54 1.04 44.30
CA GLY A 380 14.38 2.46 44.61
C GLY A 380 15.69 3.26 44.68
N ARG A 381 16.48 3.30 43.59
CA ARG A 381 17.64 4.21 43.47
C ARG A 381 17.46 5.19 42.30
N PRO A 382 17.11 6.47 42.54
CA PRO A 382 16.79 7.42 41.48
C PRO A 382 18.01 8.22 40.99
N THR A 383 17.88 8.85 39.83
CA THR A 383 18.75 9.89 39.24
C THR A 383 19.97 9.42 38.41
N ARG A 384 21.07 8.91 38.96
CA ARG A 384 22.30 8.61 38.14
C ARG A 384 22.09 7.52 37.09
N ARG A 385 21.11 6.63 37.30
CA ARG A 385 20.75 5.54 36.37
C ARG A 385 19.92 6.03 35.16
N ARG A 386 19.16 7.13 35.30
CA ARG A 386 18.32 7.72 34.24
C ARG A 386 19.11 8.57 33.25
N ILE A 387 20.21 9.20 33.68
CA ILE A 387 21.10 9.97 32.80
C ILE A 387 21.61 9.09 31.65
N GLY A 388 21.98 7.84 31.94
CA GLY A 388 22.44 6.90 30.92
C GLY A 388 21.36 6.45 29.93
N ASP A 389 20.07 6.67 30.22
CA ASP A 389 18.99 6.39 29.25
C ASP A 389 18.90 7.48 28.17
N VAL A 390 19.53 8.64 28.40
CA VAL A 390 19.58 9.76 27.44
C VAL A 390 21.00 9.95 26.88
N ALA A 391 22.02 9.91 27.73
CA ALA A 391 23.41 10.14 27.34
C ALA A 391 23.93 9.09 26.34
N ILE A 392 23.54 7.82 26.49
CA ILE A 392 23.94 6.76 25.55
C ILE A 392 23.32 7.01 24.17
N PRO A 393 21.99 7.13 24.01
CA PRO A 393 21.39 7.48 22.71
C PRO A 393 22.00 8.73 22.06
N LEU A 394 22.26 9.79 22.83
CA LEU A 394 22.88 11.01 22.30
C LEU A 394 24.32 10.78 21.82
N ALA A 395 25.11 10.00 22.55
CA ALA A 395 26.46 9.64 22.12
C ALA A 395 26.43 8.80 20.84
N VAL A 396 25.48 7.85 20.74
CA VAL A 396 25.29 7.03 19.53
C VAL A 396 24.91 7.90 18.35
N PHE A 397 23.93 8.79 18.53
CA PHE A 397 23.55 9.76 17.50
C PHE A 397 24.76 10.57 17.03
N GLY A 398 25.46 11.22 17.96
CA GLY A 398 26.61 12.07 17.65
C GLY A 398 27.76 11.34 16.95
N LEU A 399 28.12 10.14 17.43
CA LEU A 399 29.17 9.31 16.83
C LEU A 399 28.78 8.82 15.43
N THR A 400 27.56 8.33 15.26
CA THR A 400 27.07 7.88 13.95
C THR A 400 27.04 9.07 12.98
N THR A 401 26.50 10.23 13.37
CA THR A 401 26.50 11.44 12.51
C THR A 401 27.91 11.92 12.16
N ALA A 402 28.84 11.94 13.12
CA ALA A 402 30.21 12.39 12.87
C ALA A 402 30.94 11.46 11.88
N SER A 403 30.72 10.14 12.01
CA SER A 403 31.30 9.14 11.10
C SER A 403 30.75 9.24 9.66
N ILE A 404 29.52 9.71 9.51
CA ILE A 404 28.89 9.95 8.20
C ILE A 404 29.49 11.19 7.53
N THR A 405 29.72 12.26 8.28
CA THR A 405 30.20 13.54 7.73
C THR A 405 31.66 13.54 7.27
N THR A 406 32.46 12.56 7.70
CA THR A 406 33.90 12.48 7.39
C THR A 406 34.22 11.72 6.10
N ASP A 407 33.20 11.39 5.28
CA ASP A 407 33.32 10.61 4.03
C ASP A 407 34.09 9.29 4.22
N GLN A 408 34.12 8.79 5.47
CA GLN A 408 34.72 7.51 5.78
C GLN A 408 33.85 6.40 5.20
N ALA A 409 34.49 5.33 4.75
CA ALA A 409 33.78 4.21 4.19
C ALA A 409 32.77 3.63 5.19
N TRP A 410 31.67 3.11 4.63
CA TRP A 410 30.43 2.67 5.30
C TRP A 410 30.61 1.75 6.52
N PHE A 411 31.80 1.17 6.74
CA PHE A 411 32.11 0.31 7.88
C PHE A 411 32.13 1.04 9.24
N VAL A 412 32.39 2.34 9.32
CA VAL A 412 32.43 3.08 10.60
C VAL A 412 31.03 3.34 11.17
N PRO A 413 30.05 3.84 10.38
CA PRO A 413 28.65 3.87 10.81
C PRO A 413 28.12 2.47 11.22
N LEU A 414 28.53 1.40 10.52
CA LEU A 414 28.21 0.02 10.87
C LEU A 414 28.79 -0.40 12.21
N GLY A 415 30.06 -0.12 12.46
CA GLY A 415 30.69 -0.38 13.75
C GLY A 415 29.97 0.34 14.89
N THR A 416 29.60 1.62 14.70
CA THR A 416 28.90 2.39 15.74
C THR A 416 27.49 1.86 16.01
N MET A 417 26.68 1.55 15.00
CA MET A 417 25.35 0.97 15.20
C MET A 417 25.42 -0.44 15.82
N LEU A 418 26.33 -1.29 15.36
CA LEU A 418 26.50 -2.66 15.89
C LEU A 418 26.93 -2.65 17.35
N VAL A 419 27.97 -1.90 17.70
CA VAL A 419 28.48 -1.83 19.07
C VAL A 419 27.45 -1.23 20.00
N SER A 420 26.80 -0.14 19.59
CA SER A 420 25.78 0.54 20.40
C SER A 420 24.52 -0.28 20.58
N GLY A 421 24.11 -0.98 19.52
CA GLY A 421 23.03 -1.93 19.52
C GLY A 421 23.32 -3.12 20.43
N LEU A 422 24.50 -3.72 20.31
CA LEU A 422 24.95 -4.84 21.14
C LEU A 422 25.06 -4.44 22.62
N VAL A 423 25.60 -3.27 22.93
CA VAL A 423 25.65 -2.73 24.30
C VAL A 423 24.24 -2.54 24.87
N SER A 424 23.31 -2.04 24.06
CA SER A 424 21.92 -1.86 24.46
C SER A 424 21.19 -3.20 24.66
N LEU A 425 21.47 -4.18 23.82
CA LEU A 425 20.94 -5.55 23.92
C LEU A 425 21.50 -6.29 25.15
N VAL A 426 22.78 -6.12 25.47
CA VAL A 426 23.38 -6.67 26.69
C VAL A 426 22.81 -6.00 27.95
N CYS A 427 22.52 -4.70 27.89
CA CYS A 427 21.80 -4.01 28.96
C CYS A 427 20.36 -4.52 29.12
N TRP A 428 19.71 -4.87 28.01
CA TRP A 428 18.38 -5.46 27.98
C TRP A 428 18.34 -6.84 28.67
N THR A 429 19.20 -7.78 28.26
CA THR A 429 19.18 -9.15 28.77
C THR A 429 19.51 -9.27 30.26
N ARG A 430 20.32 -8.33 30.80
CA ARG A 430 20.77 -8.37 32.20
C ARG A 430 19.95 -7.50 33.16
N ARG A 431 19.30 -6.43 32.68
CA ARG A 431 18.65 -5.43 33.55
C ARG A 431 17.32 -4.87 33.01
N ALA A 432 16.80 -5.40 31.89
CA ALA A 432 15.53 -5.02 31.24
C ALA A 432 15.28 -3.50 31.19
N ARG A 433 16.06 -2.78 30.38
CA ARG A 433 15.93 -1.31 30.19
C ARG A 433 15.31 -0.97 28.82
N PRO A 434 13.98 -1.05 28.65
CA PRO A 434 13.29 -0.81 27.37
C PRO A 434 13.56 0.58 26.80
N VAL A 435 13.49 1.61 27.66
CA VAL A 435 13.68 3.01 27.26
C VAL A 435 15.04 3.25 26.62
N ARG A 436 16.12 2.80 27.27
CA ARG A 436 17.47 2.95 26.74
C ARG A 436 17.64 2.22 25.41
N PHE A 437 17.17 0.98 25.33
CA PHE A 437 17.27 0.19 24.10
C PHE A 437 16.54 0.89 22.94
N ALA A 438 15.28 1.26 23.16
CA ALA A 438 14.45 1.90 22.15
C ALA A 438 15.05 3.24 21.68
N LEU A 439 15.50 4.08 22.62
CA LEU A 439 16.11 5.38 22.28
C LEU A 439 17.45 5.21 21.56
N THR A 440 18.27 4.21 21.89
CA THR A 440 19.52 3.94 21.15
C THR A 440 19.24 3.49 19.72
N ILE A 441 18.26 2.60 19.52
CA ILE A 441 17.82 2.19 18.18
C ILE A 441 17.29 3.40 17.40
N GLY A 442 16.43 4.21 18.02
CA GLY A 442 15.88 5.42 17.42
C GLY A 442 16.95 6.43 17.03
N ALA A 443 17.94 6.65 17.91
CA ALA A 443 19.08 7.51 17.63
C ALA A 443 19.90 7.03 16.42
N GLY A 444 20.19 5.73 16.33
CA GLY A 444 20.91 5.15 15.20
C GLY A 444 20.14 5.27 13.88
N LEU A 445 18.84 4.97 13.88
CA LEU A 445 17.97 5.12 12.70
C LEU A 445 17.83 6.59 12.27
N LEU A 446 17.70 7.51 13.23
CA LEU A 446 17.62 8.94 12.94
C LEU A 446 18.93 9.46 12.34
N ALA A 447 20.08 9.08 12.89
CA ALA A 447 21.39 9.45 12.38
C ALA A 447 21.66 8.90 10.97
N SER A 448 21.33 7.63 10.73
CA SER A 448 21.42 7.02 9.40
C SER A 448 20.56 7.78 8.37
N GLY A 449 19.36 8.20 8.76
CA GLY A 449 18.48 8.97 7.89
C GLY A 449 18.97 10.38 7.53
N LEU A 450 20.11 10.84 8.04
CA LEU A 450 20.76 12.11 7.68
C LEU A 450 21.86 11.94 6.62
N THR A 451 22.19 10.71 6.23
CA THR A 451 23.20 10.41 5.20
C THR A 451 22.74 10.85 3.80
N ALA A 452 23.70 11.13 2.90
CA ALA A 452 23.42 11.12 1.47
C ALA A 452 22.96 9.71 1.09
N GLY A 453 21.75 9.58 0.57
CA GLY A 453 21.16 8.28 0.24
C GLY A 453 21.99 7.51 -0.78
N VAL A 454 21.70 6.21 -0.92
CA VAL A 454 22.33 5.30 -1.90
C VAL A 454 22.29 5.84 -3.34
N ASN A 455 21.35 6.76 -3.61
CA ASN A 455 21.11 7.39 -4.91
C ASN A 455 21.90 8.69 -5.16
N GLY A 456 22.80 9.09 -4.27
CA GLY A 456 23.61 10.31 -4.39
C GLY A 456 23.16 11.43 -3.45
N ARG A 457 23.64 12.66 -3.71
CA ARG A 457 23.29 13.83 -2.89
C ARG A 457 21.85 14.22 -3.18
N VAL A 458 21.00 14.25 -2.16
CA VAL A 458 19.61 14.69 -2.29
C VAL A 458 19.58 16.20 -2.47
N LEU A 459 19.00 16.67 -3.58
CA LEU A 459 18.81 18.09 -3.89
C LEU A 459 17.41 18.55 -3.45
N HIS A 460 16.40 17.76 -3.76
CA HIS A 460 15.00 18.00 -3.43
C HIS A 460 14.34 16.69 -3.01
N GLN A 461 13.45 16.74 -2.02
CA GLN A 461 12.68 15.59 -1.57
C GLN A 461 11.32 16.02 -1.02
N GLU A 462 10.26 15.49 -1.60
CA GLU A 462 8.89 15.72 -1.16
C GLU A 462 8.08 14.41 -1.14
N ARG A 463 7.02 14.38 -0.34
CA ARG A 463 6.11 13.23 -0.21
C ARG A 463 4.69 13.71 -0.44
N ASN A 464 3.92 12.93 -1.19
CA ASN A 464 2.51 13.20 -1.46
C ASN A 464 1.70 11.89 -1.48
N PHE A 465 0.50 11.93 -2.04
CA PHE A 465 -0.39 10.77 -2.18
C PHE A 465 0.19 9.65 -3.05
N PHE A 466 0.95 9.99 -4.10
CA PHE A 466 1.48 9.02 -5.05
C PHE A 466 2.75 8.34 -4.53
N GLY A 467 3.54 9.05 -3.71
CA GLY A 467 4.64 8.48 -2.94
C GLY A 467 5.71 9.50 -2.57
N VAL A 468 6.96 9.05 -2.46
CA VAL A 468 8.13 9.89 -2.13
C VAL A 468 8.93 10.16 -3.40
N LEU A 469 9.02 11.43 -3.77
CA LEU A 469 9.83 11.90 -4.90
C LEU A 469 11.16 12.46 -4.38
N GLN A 470 12.24 12.08 -5.05
CA GLN A 470 13.59 12.48 -4.67
C GLN A 470 14.40 12.87 -5.92
N VAL A 471 14.88 14.10 -5.97
CA VAL A 471 15.87 14.55 -6.95
C VAL A 471 17.25 14.37 -6.34
N THR A 472 18.12 13.62 -7.00
CA THR A 472 19.50 13.43 -6.57
C THR A 472 20.50 13.86 -7.62
N GLU A 473 21.66 14.32 -7.15
CA GLU A 473 22.84 14.55 -7.96
C GLU A 473 23.79 13.36 -7.86
N ASP A 474 24.12 12.80 -9.02
CA ASP A 474 25.19 11.83 -9.17
C ASP A 474 26.47 12.53 -9.62
N ARG A 475 27.44 12.65 -8.71
CA ARG A 475 28.73 13.29 -9.00
C ARG A 475 29.57 12.51 -10.00
N GLN A 476 29.42 11.19 -10.09
CA GLN A 476 30.22 10.37 -11.01
C GLN A 476 29.75 10.56 -12.45
N SER A 477 28.44 10.51 -12.68
CA SER A 477 27.85 10.69 -14.00
C SER A 477 27.53 12.16 -14.34
N ARG A 478 27.78 13.09 -13.41
CA ARG A 478 27.42 14.52 -13.50
C ARG A 478 26.00 14.69 -14.01
N SER A 479 25.05 14.09 -13.31
CA SER A 479 23.65 14.08 -13.74
C SER A 479 22.68 14.29 -12.58
N HIS A 480 21.54 14.88 -12.88
CA HIS A 480 20.38 14.89 -12.00
C HIS A 480 19.50 13.69 -12.31
N ARG A 481 18.92 13.09 -11.27
CA ARG A 481 18.06 11.90 -11.34
C ARG A 481 16.81 12.10 -10.51
N LEU A 482 15.67 11.73 -11.06
CA LEU A 482 14.40 11.70 -10.34
C LEU A 482 14.08 10.26 -9.94
N PHE A 483 13.89 10.04 -8.65
CA PHE A 483 13.42 8.78 -8.09
C PHE A 483 12.02 8.94 -7.52
N HIS A 484 11.21 7.92 -7.72
CA HIS A 484 9.98 7.68 -6.97
C HIS A 484 10.20 6.36 -6.22
N GLY A 485 10.27 6.42 -4.88
CA GLY A 485 10.78 5.31 -4.08
C GLY A 485 12.21 4.92 -4.52
N ARG A 486 12.35 3.77 -5.19
CA ARG A 486 13.61 3.29 -5.78
C ARG A 486 13.61 3.24 -7.31
N THR A 487 12.51 3.61 -7.92
CA THR A 487 12.34 3.57 -9.36
C THR A 487 12.89 4.86 -9.95
N LEU A 488 13.83 4.75 -10.90
CA LEU A 488 14.35 5.90 -11.64
C LEU A 488 13.31 6.33 -12.68
N HIS A 489 12.81 7.56 -12.58
CA HIS A 489 11.85 8.16 -13.53
C HIS A 489 12.50 9.11 -14.54
N GLY A 490 13.82 9.19 -14.52
CA GLY A 490 14.59 9.86 -15.55
C GLY A 490 15.92 10.39 -15.03
N GLN A 491 16.78 10.71 -15.98
CA GLN A 491 18.12 11.20 -15.72
C GLN A 491 18.46 12.26 -16.76
N GLN A 492 19.09 13.35 -16.34
CA GLN A 492 19.58 14.39 -17.24
C GLN A 492 21.04 14.72 -16.95
N SER A 493 21.86 14.78 -18.00
CA SER A 493 23.25 15.20 -17.89
C SER A 493 23.35 16.70 -17.60
N LEU A 494 24.26 17.05 -16.69
CA LEU A 494 24.65 18.44 -16.41
C LEU A 494 25.70 18.98 -17.39
N ASP A 495 26.19 18.14 -18.31
CA ASP A 495 27.02 18.60 -19.42
C ASP A 495 26.17 19.40 -20.42
N PRO A 496 26.46 20.69 -20.66
CA PRO A 496 25.70 21.51 -21.61
C PRO A 496 25.58 20.91 -23.01
N ALA A 497 26.57 20.14 -23.47
CA ALA A 497 26.55 19.49 -24.77
C ALA A 497 25.56 18.31 -24.83
N ARG A 498 25.35 17.64 -23.69
CA ARG A 498 24.50 16.44 -23.55
C ARG A 498 23.17 16.71 -22.86
N ARG A 499 22.87 17.95 -22.49
CA ARG A 499 21.65 18.31 -21.74
C ARG A 499 20.33 17.92 -22.42
N ARG A 500 20.33 17.78 -23.75
CA ARG A 500 19.17 17.33 -24.56
C ARG A 500 19.22 15.84 -24.93
N GLU A 501 20.22 15.11 -24.47
CA GLU A 501 20.33 13.68 -24.72
C GLU A 501 19.33 12.93 -23.81
N PRO A 502 18.40 12.14 -24.38
CA PRO A 502 17.58 11.28 -23.55
C PRO A 502 18.46 10.16 -22.98
N LEU A 503 18.50 10.06 -21.65
CA LEU A 503 19.23 9.02 -20.93
C LEU A 503 18.26 7.94 -20.39
N SER A 504 18.77 7.04 -19.56
CA SER A 504 18.03 5.93 -18.95
C SER A 504 17.39 5.00 -19.99
N TYR A 505 16.14 4.58 -19.80
CA TYR A 505 15.42 3.72 -20.74
C TYR A 505 14.87 4.46 -21.96
N TYR A 506 15.05 5.79 -22.03
CA TYR A 506 14.68 6.63 -23.17
C TYR A 506 15.79 6.79 -24.21
N HIS A 507 16.93 6.13 -24.03
CA HIS A 507 18.15 6.37 -24.82
C HIS A 507 17.94 6.17 -26.33
N ARG A 508 18.61 6.99 -27.16
CA ARG A 508 18.46 6.98 -28.64
C ARG A 508 18.75 5.63 -29.28
N SER A 509 19.73 4.88 -28.77
CA SER A 509 20.05 3.52 -29.25
C SER A 509 19.09 2.42 -28.73
N GLY A 510 18.16 2.77 -27.85
CA GLY A 510 17.17 1.87 -27.27
C GLY A 510 15.96 1.64 -28.19
N PRO A 511 14.97 0.84 -27.75
CA PRO A 511 13.78 0.55 -28.52
C PRO A 511 12.95 1.80 -28.84
N ILE A 512 12.69 2.66 -27.84
CA ILE A 512 11.89 3.87 -28.05
C ILE A 512 12.54 4.88 -28.99
N GLY A 513 13.88 4.97 -28.98
CA GLY A 513 14.61 5.81 -29.94
C GLY A 513 14.35 5.38 -31.38
N GLN A 514 14.44 4.08 -31.65
CA GLN A 514 14.09 3.54 -32.97
C GLN A 514 12.62 3.81 -33.35
N VAL A 515 11.69 3.72 -32.39
CA VAL A 515 10.27 4.02 -32.66
C VAL A 515 10.08 5.48 -33.08
N PHE A 516 10.79 6.42 -32.46
CA PHE A 516 10.74 7.83 -32.87
C PHE A 516 11.46 8.08 -34.21
N ASP A 517 12.59 7.43 -34.46
CA ASP A 517 13.28 7.51 -35.76
C ASP A 517 12.34 7.07 -36.91
N GLU A 518 11.61 5.97 -36.70
CA GLU A 518 10.62 5.44 -37.65
C GLU A 518 9.35 6.28 -37.74
N PHE A 519 9.00 7.02 -36.69
CA PHE A 519 7.87 7.93 -36.67
C PHE A 519 8.17 9.19 -37.50
N HIS A 520 9.34 9.80 -37.32
CA HIS A 520 9.74 11.01 -38.07
C HIS A 520 10.10 10.70 -39.53
N ALA A 521 10.58 9.49 -39.83
CA ALA A 521 10.88 9.07 -41.22
C ALA A 521 9.63 8.96 -42.11
N ARG A 522 8.42 9.00 -41.55
CA ARG A 522 7.17 8.84 -42.31
C ARG A 522 6.76 10.14 -43.00
N PRO A 523 6.29 10.10 -44.26
CA PRO A 523 5.78 11.27 -44.97
C PRO A 523 4.62 11.98 -44.27
N SER A 524 3.84 11.25 -43.46
CA SER A 524 2.73 11.75 -42.63
C SER A 524 3.15 12.30 -41.26
N GLY A 525 4.45 12.24 -40.91
CA GLY A 525 5.02 12.59 -39.60
C GLY A 525 5.44 14.06 -39.42
N ALA A 526 5.53 14.85 -40.49
CA ALA A 526 6.05 16.23 -40.45
C ALA A 526 5.12 17.29 -39.78
N GLY A 527 4.23 16.86 -38.87
CA GLY A 527 3.30 17.73 -38.14
C GLY A 527 2.35 16.98 -37.19
N GLY A 528 2.78 15.82 -36.67
CA GLY A 528 1.94 14.93 -35.87
C GLY A 528 1.67 15.45 -34.46
N ASN A 529 0.48 15.14 -33.92
CA ASN A 529 0.21 15.28 -32.49
C ASN A 529 0.70 14.02 -31.76
N VAL A 530 1.50 14.19 -30.71
CA VAL A 530 2.01 13.10 -29.89
C VAL A 530 1.42 13.20 -28.48
N ALA A 531 0.85 12.12 -27.97
CA ALA A 531 0.44 12.00 -26.58
C ALA A 531 1.43 11.11 -25.83
N ILE A 532 1.86 11.56 -24.64
CA ILE A 532 2.66 10.77 -23.73
C ILE A 532 1.88 10.61 -22.42
N VAL A 533 1.72 9.38 -21.95
CA VAL A 533 1.15 9.05 -20.63
C VAL A 533 2.30 8.82 -19.67
N GLY A 534 2.42 9.67 -18.65
CA GLY A 534 3.58 9.81 -17.78
C GLY A 534 4.52 10.92 -18.23
N LEU A 535 5.06 11.69 -17.30
CA LEU A 535 6.02 12.77 -17.58
C LEU A 535 7.46 12.40 -17.22
N GLY A 536 7.66 11.79 -16.05
CA GLY A 536 8.99 11.60 -15.47
C GLY A 536 9.74 12.93 -15.36
N VAL A 537 10.98 12.99 -15.85
CA VAL A 537 11.74 14.26 -15.97
C VAL A 537 11.53 14.99 -17.30
N GLY A 538 10.60 14.52 -18.14
CA GLY A 538 10.35 15.05 -19.48
C GLY A 538 11.30 14.52 -20.57
N SER A 539 12.06 13.45 -20.32
CA SER A 539 13.09 12.94 -21.26
C SER A 539 12.57 12.70 -22.68
N LEU A 540 11.32 12.25 -22.83
CA LEU A 540 10.72 12.03 -24.16
C LEU A 540 10.54 13.32 -24.97
N ALA A 541 10.44 14.49 -24.32
CA ALA A 541 10.37 15.79 -25.01
C ALA A 541 11.64 16.10 -25.85
N SER A 542 12.74 15.38 -25.63
CA SER A 542 13.97 15.48 -26.43
C SER A 542 13.87 14.86 -27.83
N TYR A 543 12.82 14.07 -28.08
CA TYR A 543 12.50 13.52 -29.40
C TYR A 543 11.67 14.47 -30.25
N ALA A 544 11.03 15.47 -29.65
CA ALA A 544 10.18 16.39 -30.38
C ALA A 544 10.92 17.10 -31.52
N GLU A 545 10.28 17.17 -32.68
CA GLU A 545 10.74 17.91 -33.85
C GLU A 545 9.92 19.20 -34.08
N PRO A 546 10.49 20.21 -34.78
CA PRO A 546 9.74 21.40 -35.15
C PRO A 546 8.48 21.07 -35.97
N GLY A 547 7.35 21.71 -35.66
CA GLY A 547 6.06 21.47 -36.33
C GLY A 547 5.14 20.52 -35.58
N GLU A 548 5.66 19.73 -34.63
CA GLU A 548 4.87 18.79 -33.85
C GLU A 548 4.17 19.45 -32.65
N ARG A 549 3.12 18.80 -32.16
CA ARG A 549 2.40 19.21 -30.93
C ARG A 549 2.38 18.06 -29.93
N TRP A 550 2.88 18.31 -28.74
CA TRP A 550 3.08 17.30 -27.71
C TRP A 550 2.16 17.54 -26.52
N THR A 551 1.52 16.48 -26.03
CA THR A 551 0.69 16.51 -24.81
C THR A 551 1.13 15.41 -23.86
N PHE A 552 1.60 15.79 -22.68
CA PHE A 552 1.87 14.88 -21.57
C PHE A 552 0.64 14.78 -20.67
N TYR A 553 0.30 13.57 -20.24
CA TYR A 553 -0.72 13.30 -19.23
C TYR A 553 -0.02 12.77 -17.97
N GLU A 554 -0.03 13.55 -16.90
CA GLU A 554 0.67 13.24 -15.65
C GLU A 554 -0.31 13.26 -14.48
N ILE A 555 -0.30 12.20 -13.68
CA ILE A 555 -1.22 12.06 -12.55
C ILE A 555 -0.73 12.83 -11.32
N ASP A 556 0.59 12.96 -11.17
CA ASP A 556 1.21 13.60 -10.01
C ASP A 556 1.65 15.05 -10.31
N PRO A 557 0.98 16.06 -9.70
CA PRO A 557 1.37 17.47 -9.88
C PRO A 557 2.77 17.79 -9.36
N ALA A 558 3.34 17.00 -8.45
CA ALA A 558 4.72 17.19 -7.98
C ALA A 558 5.75 16.83 -9.07
N VAL A 559 5.50 15.78 -9.86
CA VAL A 559 6.35 15.41 -11.00
C VAL A 559 6.37 16.54 -12.03
N MET A 560 5.23 17.18 -12.31
CA MET A 560 5.18 18.37 -13.18
C MET A 560 6.01 19.53 -12.64
N ARG A 561 5.90 19.86 -11.34
CA ARG A 561 6.68 20.94 -10.74
C ARG A 561 8.18 20.68 -10.87
N ILE A 562 8.63 19.47 -10.52
CA ILE A 562 10.05 19.07 -10.59
C ILE A 562 10.56 19.10 -12.04
N ALA A 563 9.83 18.49 -12.98
CA ALA A 563 10.26 18.43 -14.38
C ALA A 563 10.26 19.80 -15.07
N SER A 564 9.49 20.77 -14.55
CA SER A 564 9.43 22.14 -15.06
C SER A 564 10.44 23.07 -14.40
N ASP A 565 11.09 22.68 -13.30
CA ASP A 565 12.11 23.51 -12.63
C ASP A 565 13.45 23.43 -13.39
N PRO A 566 13.90 24.53 -14.02
CA PRO A 566 15.14 24.53 -14.79
C PRO A 566 16.42 24.32 -13.97
N HIS A 567 16.35 24.39 -12.63
CA HIS A 567 17.46 24.04 -11.75
C HIS A 567 17.66 22.53 -11.68
N ASP A 568 16.58 21.77 -11.76
CA ASP A 568 16.61 20.31 -11.69
C ASP A 568 16.69 19.70 -13.10
N PHE A 569 15.77 20.09 -13.99
CA PHE A 569 15.65 19.51 -15.34
C PHE A 569 15.30 20.56 -16.40
N THR A 570 15.78 20.38 -17.63
CA THR A 570 15.56 21.34 -18.73
C THR A 570 14.87 20.78 -19.96
N PHE A 571 14.44 19.52 -19.95
CA PHE A 571 13.85 18.87 -21.13
C PHE A 571 12.60 19.58 -21.66
N LEU A 572 11.70 20.03 -20.76
CA LEU A 572 10.47 20.72 -21.18
C LEU A 572 10.77 22.11 -21.75
N ARG A 573 11.70 22.85 -21.13
CA ARG A 573 12.17 24.16 -21.61
C ARG A 573 12.88 24.06 -22.96
N ASP A 574 13.71 23.03 -23.13
CA ASP A 574 14.56 22.84 -24.31
C ASP A 574 13.83 22.04 -25.42
N CYS A 575 12.55 21.72 -25.24
CA CYS A 575 11.72 21.00 -26.21
C CYS A 575 11.59 21.81 -27.52
N ARG A 576 11.63 21.10 -28.66
CA ARG A 576 11.60 21.71 -30.00
C ARG A 576 10.22 21.67 -30.67
N ALA A 577 9.22 21.08 -30.02
CA ALA A 577 7.85 21.06 -30.50
C ALA A 577 7.31 22.48 -30.69
N SER A 578 6.35 22.65 -31.61
CA SER A 578 5.63 23.92 -31.77
C SER A 578 4.74 24.24 -30.57
N SER A 579 4.25 23.22 -29.87
CA SER A 579 3.56 23.38 -28.59
C SER A 579 3.77 22.15 -27.70
N LEU A 580 3.99 22.38 -26.41
CA LEU A 580 4.06 21.34 -25.39
C LEU A 580 3.06 21.67 -24.27
N ASN A 581 2.13 20.75 -24.03
CA ASN A 581 1.13 20.86 -22.98
C ASN A 581 1.31 19.73 -21.96
N VAL A 582 1.11 20.03 -20.69
CA VAL A 582 1.06 19.02 -19.62
C VAL A 582 -0.32 19.09 -18.96
N VAL A 583 -1.07 18.00 -19.04
CA VAL A 583 -2.42 17.86 -18.49
C VAL A 583 -2.35 17.03 -17.22
N ILE A 584 -2.74 17.62 -16.10
CA ILE A 584 -2.75 16.94 -14.79
C ILE A 584 -4.01 16.10 -14.62
N GLY A 585 -3.82 14.85 -14.21
CA GLY A 585 -4.89 13.91 -13.85
C GLY A 585 -4.65 12.50 -14.38
N ASP A 586 -5.56 11.58 -14.05
CA ASP A 586 -5.50 10.23 -14.60
C ASP A 586 -5.54 10.27 -16.12
N ALA A 587 -4.54 9.62 -16.75
CA ALA A 587 -4.33 9.72 -18.18
C ALA A 587 -5.48 9.11 -18.98
N ARG A 588 -6.11 8.02 -18.51
CA ARG A 588 -7.23 7.41 -19.23
C ARG A 588 -8.47 8.28 -19.17
N LEU A 589 -8.75 8.92 -18.03
CA LEU A 589 -9.84 9.89 -17.93
C LEU A 589 -9.60 11.11 -18.82
N ARG A 590 -8.41 11.70 -18.75
CA ARG A 590 -8.04 12.89 -19.55
C ARG A 590 -7.98 12.62 -21.04
N LEU A 591 -7.50 11.45 -21.47
CA LEU A 591 -7.51 11.06 -22.88
C LEU A 591 -8.93 10.96 -23.46
N ARG A 592 -9.97 10.67 -22.65
CA ARG A 592 -11.36 10.66 -23.15
C ARG A 592 -11.82 12.03 -23.61
N GLU A 593 -11.31 13.09 -22.99
CA GLU A 593 -11.63 14.50 -23.27
C GLU A 593 -10.91 15.02 -24.53
N ALA A 594 -9.80 14.39 -24.92
CA ALA A 594 -9.07 14.75 -26.14
C ALA A 594 -9.90 14.50 -27.41
N PRO A 595 -9.65 15.18 -28.54
CA PRO A 595 -10.37 14.91 -29.79
C PRO A 595 -10.12 13.49 -30.31
N ASP A 596 -11.12 12.91 -30.98
CA ASP A 596 -10.98 11.61 -31.66
C ASP A 596 -10.07 11.75 -32.89
N HIS A 597 -9.37 10.67 -33.25
CA HIS A 597 -8.45 10.60 -34.40
C HIS A 597 -7.39 11.71 -34.45
N HIS A 598 -6.95 12.18 -33.27
CA HIS A 598 -6.09 13.34 -33.13
C HIS A 598 -4.60 12.98 -33.08
N TYR A 599 -4.23 11.90 -32.39
CA TYR A 599 -2.83 11.57 -32.11
C TYR A 599 -2.24 10.64 -33.16
N ALA A 600 -1.09 11.01 -33.71
CA ALA A 600 -0.32 10.15 -34.60
C ALA A 600 0.50 9.10 -33.82
N MET A 601 0.83 9.40 -32.56
CA MET A 601 1.43 8.45 -31.64
C MET A 601 0.89 8.66 -30.23
N ILE A 602 0.63 7.56 -29.52
CA ILE A 602 0.40 7.58 -28.08
C ILE A 602 1.45 6.68 -27.41
N VAL A 603 2.30 7.27 -26.57
CA VAL A 603 3.30 6.56 -25.78
C VAL A 603 2.78 6.39 -24.36
N LEU A 604 2.81 5.17 -23.84
CA LEU A 604 2.39 4.82 -22.50
C LEU A 604 3.58 4.41 -21.65
N ASP A 605 3.99 5.33 -20.77
CA ASP A 605 5.13 5.19 -19.87
C ASP A 605 4.73 5.37 -18.40
N ALA A 606 3.68 4.65 -18.00
CA ALA A 606 3.19 4.61 -16.61
C ALA A 606 3.55 3.30 -15.89
N PHE A 607 4.12 2.31 -16.60
CA PHE A 607 4.23 0.92 -16.12
C PHE A 607 5.61 0.56 -15.54
N SER A 608 6.54 1.51 -15.52
CA SER A 608 7.86 1.36 -14.89
C SER A 608 7.82 1.57 -13.37
N SER A 609 6.69 2.02 -12.82
CA SER A 609 6.51 2.52 -11.44
C SER A 609 6.18 1.46 -10.38
N ASP A 610 6.07 1.91 -9.13
CA ASP A 610 5.82 1.11 -7.91
C ASP A 610 4.41 0.47 -7.84
N ALA A 611 3.54 0.73 -8.82
CA ALA A 611 2.29 0.02 -8.99
C ALA A 611 1.89 0.03 -10.46
N ILE A 612 1.47 -1.11 -11.00
CA ILE A 612 1.00 -1.18 -12.37
C ILE A 612 -0.43 -0.67 -12.42
N PRO A 613 -0.72 0.43 -13.13
CA PRO A 613 -2.08 0.91 -13.31
C PRO A 613 -2.83 -0.04 -14.25
N THR A 614 -3.44 -1.09 -13.68
CA THR A 614 -4.13 -2.14 -14.45
C THR A 614 -5.23 -1.58 -15.35
N HIS A 615 -5.85 -0.47 -14.94
CA HIS A 615 -6.88 0.24 -15.67
C HIS A 615 -6.40 0.92 -16.96
N LEU A 616 -5.09 1.06 -17.16
CA LEU A 616 -4.50 1.50 -18.42
C LEU A 616 -4.21 0.33 -19.38
N LEU A 617 -4.36 -0.91 -18.91
CA LEU A 617 -4.13 -2.17 -19.64
C LEU A 617 -5.39 -3.03 -19.67
N THR A 618 -6.52 -2.43 -20.04
CA THR A 618 -7.80 -3.13 -20.25
C THR A 618 -8.29 -2.98 -21.68
N ARG A 619 -9.22 -3.84 -22.09
CA ARG A 619 -9.95 -3.70 -23.36
C ARG A 619 -10.54 -2.30 -23.50
N GLU A 620 -11.17 -1.80 -22.45
CA GLU A 620 -11.81 -0.48 -22.44
C GLU A 620 -10.79 0.65 -22.52
N ALA A 621 -9.59 0.50 -21.93
CA ALA A 621 -8.51 1.47 -22.07
C ALA A 621 -7.97 1.49 -23.52
N LEU A 622 -7.70 0.31 -24.09
CA LEU A 622 -7.22 0.20 -25.47
C LEU A 622 -8.23 0.75 -26.48
N ALA A 623 -9.53 0.58 -26.23
CA ALA A 623 -10.59 1.18 -27.02
C ALA A 623 -10.58 2.72 -26.99
N VAL A 624 -10.25 3.33 -25.84
CA VAL A 624 -10.03 4.78 -25.74
C VAL A 624 -8.82 5.18 -26.59
N TYR A 625 -7.67 4.52 -26.42
CA TYR A 625 -6.45 4.85 -27.16
C TYR A 625 -6.67 4.77 -28.67
N ARG A 626 -7.29 3.68 -29.14
CA ARG A 626 -7.60 3.48 -30.57
C ARG A 626 -8.54 4.56 -31.13
N ARG A 627 -9.51 5.02 -30.34
CA ARG A 627 -10.42 6.09 -30.76
C ARG A 627 -9.70 7.43 -30.92
N LYS A 628 -8.73 7.72 -30.04
CA LYS A 628 -7.93 8.96 -30.08
C LYS A 628 -6.79 8.91 -31.10
N LEU A 629 -6.43 7.72 -31.58
CA LEU A 629 -5.38 7.50 -32.56
C LEU A 629 -5.86 7.85 -33.98
N ALA A 630 -5.03 8.56 -34.73
CA ALA A 630 -5.21 8.80 -36.16
C ALA A 630 -5.11 7.49 -36.96
N GLY A 631 -5.60 7.46 -38.19
CA GLY A 631 -5.78 6.22 -38.97
C GLY A 631 -4.52 5.36 -39.18
N GLN A 632 -3.33 5.98 -39.24
CA GLN A 632 -2.02 5.30 -39.35
C GLN A 632 -1.17 5.44 -38.07
N GLY A 633 -1.79 5.85 -36.96
CA GLY A 633 -1.07 6.10 -35.73
C GLY A 633 -0.59 4.83 -35.04
N ILE A 634 0.35 5.00 -34.12
CA ILE A 634 0.98 3.90 -33.39
C ILE A 634 0.88 4.09 -31.88
N LEU A 635 0.73 2.97 -31.17
CA LEU A 635 0.81 2.91 -29.71
C LEU A 635 2.18 2.34 -29.33
N ALA A 636 2.84 2.94 -28.34
CA ALA A 636 4.07 2.43 -27.76
C ALA A 636 3.90 2.26 -26.26
N PHE A 637 4.24 1.11 -25.69
CA PHE A 637 4.09 0.79 -24.28
C PHE A 637 5.47 0.46 -23.70
N HIS A 638 5.88 1.19 -22.67
CA HIS A 638 7.02 0.81 -21.86
C HIS A 638 6.57 -0.24 -20.85
N ILE A 639 7.08 -1.48 -20.95
CA ILE A 639 6.62 -2.61 -20.13
C ILE A 639 7.74 -3.22 -19.26
N SER A 640 8.77 -2.43 -18.95
CA SER A 640 9.84 -2.86 -18.07
C SER A 640 9.34 -2.99 -16.64
N ASN A 641 9.06 -4.21 -16.20
CA ASN A 641 8.59 -4.49 -14.85
C ASN A 641 9.40 -5.61 -14.17
N ARG A 642 9.67 -5.44 -12.87
CA ARG A 642 10.45 -6.39 -12.06
C ARG A 642 9.64 -7.58 -11.55
N SER A 643 8.31 -7.44 -11.51
CA SER A 643 7.43 -8.38 -10.81
C SER A 643 6.40 -9.04 -11.72
N LEU A 644 5.95 -8.38 -12.79
CA LEU A 644 4.85 -8.84 -13.65
C LEU A 644 5.26 -8.99 -15.12
N ASP A 645 4.73 -10.02 -15.77
CA ASP A 645 4.85 -10.31 -17.21
C ASP A 645 3.73 -9.61 -17.99
N LEU A 646 3.99 -8.36 -18.37
CA LEU A 646 3.06 -7.54 -19.15
C LEU A 646 3.02 -7.90 -20.65
N GLU A 647 4.02 -8.62 -21.16
CA GLU A 647 4.05 -9.05 -22.57
C GLU A 647 2.83 -9.93 -22.89
N SER A 648 2.52 -10.88 -22.01
CA SER A 648 1.34 -11.75 -22.16
C SER A 648 0.00 -11.02 -22.03
N VAL A 649 -0.07 -9.92 -21.28
CA VAL A 649 -1.27 -9.07 -21.16
C VAL A 649 -1.49 -8.30 -22.45
N LEU A 650 -0.43 -7.67 -22.97
CA LEU A 650 -0.48 -6.95 -24.24
C LEU A 650 -0.75 -7.86 -25.44
N GLU A 651 -0.26 -9.10 -25.42
CA GLU A 651 -0.61 -10.11 -26.44
C GLU A 651 -2.12 -10.34 -26.50
N ALA A 652 -2.74 -10.64 -25.36
CA ALA A 652 -4.17 -10.92 -25.28
C ALA A 652 -5.01 -9.71 -25.71
N LEU A 653 -4.61 -8.50 -25.29
CA LEU A 653 -5.28 -7.24 -25.66
C LEU A 653 -5.14 -6.92 -27.16
N ALA A 654 -3.95 -7.10 -27.74
CA ALA A 654 -3.73 -6.86 -29.16
C ALA A 654 -4.56 -7.83 -30.01
N ARG A 655 -4.57 -9.11 -29.64
CA ARG A 655 -5.37 -10.14 -30.31
C ARG A 655 -6.87 -9.83 -30.24
N ASP A 656 -7.37 -9.44 -29.06
CA ASP A 656 -8.77 -9.08 -28.84
C ASP A 656 -9.19 -7.83 -29.66
N ALA A 657 -8.31 -6.84 -29.74
CA ALA A 657 -8.57 -5.61 -30.50
C ALA A 657 -8.32 -5.73 -32.01
N GLY A 658 -7.74 -6.84 -32.48
CA GLY A 658 -7.31 -7.04 -33.87
C GLY A 658 -6.14 -6.14 -34.28
N LEU A 659 -5.24 -5.83 -33.35
CA LEU A 659 -4.04 -5.02 -33.58
C LEU A 659 -2.81 -5.92 -33.79
N VAL A 660 -1.88 -5.46 -34.60
CA VAL A 660 -0.55 -6.07 -34.69
C VAL A 660 0.30 -5.57 -33.54
N CYS A 661 1.04 -6.47 -32.89
CA CYS A 661 1.93 -6.14 -31.77
C CYS A 661 3.35 -6.67 -32.03
N ARG A 662 4.35 -5.87 -31.68
CA ARG A 662 5.77 -6.25 -31.69
C ARG A 662 6.43 -5.83 -30.37
N ILE A 663 7.33 -6.64 -29.84
CA ILE A 663 8.04 -6.40 -28.59
C ILE A 663 9.55 -6.45 -28.83
N ARG A 664 10.27 -5.50 -28.27
CA ARG A 664 11.73 -5.51 -28.21
C ARG A 664 12.21 -5.45 -26.77
N THR A 665 13.12 -6.35 -26.44
CA THR A 665 13.79 -6.44 -25.14
C THR A 665 15.23 -5.98 -25.29
N ASP A 666 15.63 -4.91 -24.60
CA ASP A 666 16.95 -4.28 -24.68
C ASP A 666 17.80 -4.62 -23.46
N ARG A 667 18.13 -5.91 -23.29
CA ARG A 667 18.99 -6.45 -22.24
C ARG A 667 19.69 -7.74 -22.68
N PRO A 668 20.90 -8.06 -22.16
CA PRO A 668 21.71 -7.26 -21.24
C PRO A 668 22.43 -6.12 -21.96
N LEU A 669 22.65 -5.00 -21.26
CA LEU A 669 23.43 -3.87 -21.81
C LEU A 669 24.94 -4.09 -21.72
N LYS A 670 25.67 -3.59 -22.73
CA LYS A 670 27.14 -3.54 -22.70
C LYS A 670 27.62 -2.54 -21.62
N PRO A 671 28.81 -2.73 -21.02
CA PRO A 671 29.35 -1.80 -20.01
C PRO A 671 29.50 -0.36 -20.51
N GLU A 672 29.79 -0.17 -21.79
CA GLU A 672 29.88 1.14 -22.43
C GLU A 672 28.54 1.86 -22.50
N GLU A 673 27.46 1.13 -22.84
CA GLU A 673 26.10 1.69 -22.86
C GLU A 673 25.65 2.12 -21.46
N LYS A 674 25.97 1.34 -20.43
CA LYS A 674 25.70 1.72 -19.03
C LYS A 674 26.46 2.99 -18.64
N ARG A 675 27.74 3.10 -19.03
CA ARG A 675 28.55 4.32 -18.80
C ARG A 675 28.03 5.53 -19.57
N ALA A 676 27.43 5.33 -20.74
CA ALA A 676 26.77 6.39 -21.50
C ALA A 676 25.46 6.88 -20.84
N GLY A 677 24.93 6.15 -19.85
CA GLY A 677 23.70 6.48 -19.14
C GLY A 677 22.47 5.72 -19.62
N LYS A 678 22.63 4.68 -20.44
CA LYS A 678 21.54 3.82 -20.92
C LYS A 678 21.10 2.83 -19.84
N GLN A 679 19.78 2.59 -19.75
CA GLN A 679 19.20 1.54 -18.91
C GLN A 679 18.41 0.52 -19.73
N GLU A 680 18.33 -0.71 -19.19
CA GLU A 680 17.59 -1.81 -19.79
C GLU A 680 16.12 -1.44 -19.91
N SER A 681 15.50 -1.82 -21.02
CA SER A 681 14.07 -1.58 -21.23
C SER A 681 13.41 -2.64 -22.09
N ILE A 682 12.10 -2.78 -21.92
CA ILE A 682 11.24 -3.62 -22.74
C ILE A 682 10.11 -2.73 -23.25
N TRP A 683 9.95 -2.69 -24.57
CA TRP A 683 8.93 -1.89 -25.23
C TRP A 683 8.08 -2.75 -26.13
N ALA A 684 6.78 -2.49 -26.13
CA ALA A 684 5.82 -3.06 -27.06
C ALA A 684 5.27 -1.95 -27.96
N VAL A 685 5.07 -2.23 -29.24
CA VAL A 685 4.38 -1.32 -30.16
C VAL A 685 3.18 -2.01 -30.76
N MET A 686 2.10 -1.24 -30.96
CA MET A 686 0.88 -1.71 -31.60
C MET A 686 0.40 -0.77 -32.69
N ALA A 687 -0.14 -1.34 -33.76
CA ALA A 687 -0.79 -0.59 -34.84
C ALA A 687 -1.90 -1.42 -35.48
N ALA A 688 -2.71 -0.78 -36.33
CA ALA A 688 -3.79 -1.46 -37.06
C ALA A 688 -3.25 -2.49 -38.06
N ARG A 689 -2.12 -2.20 -38.72
CA ARG A 689 -1.48 -3.08 -39.70
C ARG A 689 0.03 -3.08 -39.50
N ASP A 690 0.69 -4.14 -39.95
CA ASP A 690 2.15 -4.28 -39.84
C ASP A 690 2.89 -3.17 -40.61
N LEU A 691 2.34 -2.75 -41.77
CA LEU A 691 2.87 -1.62 -42.54
C LEU A 691 2.87 -0.30 -41.77
N ASP A 692 1.91 -0.11 -40.86
CA ASP A 692 1.81 1.08 -40.01
C ASP A 692 2.88 1.07 -38.89
N LEU A 693 3.71 0.04 -38.76
CA LEU A 693 4.88 0.01 -37.86
C LEU A 693 6.20 0.38 -38.56
N GLY A 694 6.22 0.55 -39.89
CA GLY A 694 7.43 0.95 -40.62
C GLY A 694 8.56 -0.09 -40.47
N GLY A 695 9.81 0.35 -40.36
CA GLY A 695 10.97 -0.53 -40.21
C GLY A 695 10.94 -1.41 -38.95
N VAL A 696 10.14 -1.05 -37.94
CA VAL A 696 9.91 -1.88 -36.73
C VAL A 696 9.28 -3.23 -37.08
N ALA A 697 8.40 -3.31 -38.08
CA ALA A 697 7.78 -4.57 -38.47
C ALA A 697 8.76 -5.58 -39.06
N THR A 698 9.85 -5.09 -39.68
CA THR A 698 10.83 -5.91 -40.41
C THR A 698 12.13 -6.15 -39.64
N ASP A 699 12.41 -5.39 -38.58
CA ASP A 699 13.62 -5.57 -37.78
C ASP A 699 13.51 -6.84 -36.90
N PRO A 700 14.43 -7.81 -37.04
CA PRO A 700 14.38 -9.07 -36.29
C PRO A 700 14.49 -8.91 -34.76
N LYS A 701 14.90 -7.73 -34.25
CA LYS A 701 14.90 -7.43 -32.81
C LYS A 701 13.50 -7.24 -32.25
N TRP A 702 12.53 -6.94 -33.10
CA TRP A 702 11.13 -6.74 -32.74
C TRP A 702 10.35 -8.00 -33.06
N ILE A 703 10.07 -8.79 -32.02
CA ILE A 703 9.42 -10.09 -32.16
C ILE A 703 7.93 -10.00 -31.85
N PRO A 704 7.08 -10.87 -32.42
CA PRO A 704 5.70 -11.02 -31.96
C PRO A 704 5.66 -11.36 -30.45
N PRO A 705 4.68 -10.84 -29.70
CA PRO A 705 4.55 -11.14 -28.28
C PRO A 705 4.26 -12.63 -28.07
N ARG A 706 4.80 -13.20 -26.99
CA ARG A 706 4.63 -14.62 -26.69
C ARG A 706 3.24 -14.89 -26.12
N PRO A 707 2.41 -15.73 -26.77
CA PRO A 707 1.12 -16.11 -26.22
C PRO A 707 1.33 -16.97 -24.97
N ARG A 708 0.55 -16.70 -23.93
CA ARG A 708 0.45 -17.56 -22.76
C ARG A 708 -0.88 -18.28 -22.81
N GLY A 709 -0.85 -19.62 -22.85
CA GLY A 709 -2.06 -20.44 -22.85
C GLY A 709 -2.94 -20.08 -21.65
N GLY A 710 -4.19 -19.69 -21.91
CA GLY A 710 -5.15 -19.27 -20.89
C GLY A 710 -5.01 -17.82 -20.40
N ALA A 711 -4.21 -16.96 -21.05
CA ALA A 711 -4.21 -15.53 -20.74
C ALA A 711 -5.57 -14.89 -21.06
N VAL A 712 -6.28 -14.48 -20.01
CA VAL A 712 -7.58 -13.82 -20.09
C VAL A 712 -7.35 -12.34 -20.41
N VAL A 713 -8.15 -11.81 -21.34
CA VAL A 713 -8.16 -10.38 -21.67
C VAL A 713 -8.58 -9.60 -20.44
N TRP A 714 -7.75 -8.66 -20.00
CA TRP A 714 -8.11 -7.78 -18.88
C TRP A 714 -9.20 -6.79 -19.30
N THR A 715 -10.21 -6.65 -18.46
CA THR A 715 -11.30 -5.69 -18.57
C THR A 715 -11.37 -4.86 -17.29
N ASP A 716 -12.13 -3.77 -17.30
CA ASP A 716 -12.38 -2.99 -16.09
C ASP A 716 -13.05 -3.80 -14.97
N ASP A 717 -13.86 -4.82 -15.33
CA ASP A 717 -14.54 -5.72 -14.38
C ASP A 717 -13.65 -6.89 -13.92
N PHE A 718 -12.65 -7.27 -14.73
CA PHE A 718 -11.80 -8.42 -14.47
C PHE A 718 -10.34 -8.19 -14.91
N SER A 719 -9.45 -8.16 -13.92
CA SER A 719 -8.01 -8.28 -14.10
C SER A 719 -7.48 -9.29 -13.08
N SER A 720 -6.43 -10.06 -13.40
CA SER A 720 -5.80 -10.97 -12.43
C SER A 720 -4.30 -10.80 -12.49
N LEU A 721 -3.70 -10.46 -11.35
CA LEU A 721 -2.26 -10.20 -11.27
C LEU A 721 -1.49 -11.47 -10.92
N ALA A 722 -2.13 -12.39 -10.17
CA ALA A 722 -1.56 -13.66 -9.73
C ALA A 722 -0.99 -14.49 -10.89
N GLY A 723 -1.70 -14.56 -12.02
CA GLY A 723 -1.28 -15.35 -13.19
C GLY A 723 -0.04 -14.80 -13.92
N HIS A 724 0.34 -13.56 -13.67
CA HIS A 724 1.38 -12.85 -14.42
C HIS A 724 2.66 -12.59 -13.61
N PHE A 725 2.78 -13.08 -12.37
CA PHE A 725 4.02 -12.93 -11.59
C PHE A 725 5.22 -13.65 -12.24
N LEU A 726 6.33 -12.93 -12.37
CA LEU A 726 7.58 -13.43 -12.95
C LEU A 726 8.21 -14.53 -12.08
N LEU A 727 7.97 -14.56 -10.77
CA LEU A 727 8.44 -15.62 -9.86
C LEU A 727 7.79 -16.99 -10.16
N LEU A 728 6.60 -17.00 -10.77
CA LEU A 728 5.91 -18.22 -11.19
C LEU A 728 6.35 -18.70 -12.58
N ARG A 729 7.25 -17.97 -13.25
CA ARG A 729 7.88 -18.43 -14.49
C ARG A 729 8.91 -19.50 -14.10
N ARG A 730 8.63 -20.77 -14.43
CA ARG A 730 9.69 -21.77 -14.51
C ARG A 730 10.74 -21.21 -15.47
N ALA A 731 11.97 -21.02 -14.98
CA ALA A 731 13.10 -20.72 -15.85
C ALA A 731 13.13 -21.78 -16.95
N ARG A 732 12.95 -21.35 -18.19
CA ARG A 732 13.15 -22.13 -19.41
C ARG A 732 13.87 -21.25 -20.39
#